data_AF-A0A9D6HE14-F1
#
_entry.id   AF-A0A9D6HE14-F1
#
_cell.length_a   1.000
_cell.length_b   1.000
_cell.length_c   1.000
_cell.angle_alpha   90.00
_cell.angle_beta   90.00
_cell.angle_gamma   90.00
#
_symmetry.space_group_name_H-M   'P 1'
#
loop_
_entity.id
_entity.type
_entity.pdbx_description
1 polymer ?
#
loop_
_entity_poly.entity_id
_entity_poly.type
_entity_poly.pdbx_seq_one_letter_code
_entity_poly.pdbx_strand_id
1 'polypeptide(L)'
;MFQLDKKLLDKESSSLAVQITAGSMELLDAIRTDAVFPSGDIDLFQASLRAETAKDIVFETGGGKVSFSAGGGAFAGLGLLADARKRLEKLGFGQALENGLAIEPADGSRYLLLSWGYDVHGAAKGSVALGAAGGVTFGAEGSREAAYAMVRRVGAQAKARKTLSETFTNWRMPSQVSSHADLLPGSWVITEVSGSIALSLGAQLGYDFSWVRELGAGELKGEIGLKVALNAGVALGFEASGEYALVLHRGEAESANRVTLKLFKLNRKTLSFSATAGATVKSTADPPATADDLIAAVFGVHGAQILKDLETLEAWTDPEEPVGEMLSALGVDYGFDLLQQLTGVDARRELGKAQSKLQGALKRWQELPNELSASLWKQLDEVLGAKNATERKKIEAKIGQLRSFVNDVAQMDESALRGAITDQLRDVSFFATPVGQWLQTVAGDSVLSLLDRQAEVRSLAAKTAAVLDKASDTQGATEDVIRNIQKVMAERLHLDKIEVLAKKATQKDFDDIDQWLKLKLANFLDEGLAQLNLEKIRQVAATIHTLIGKRQEFYAAAVKALNRTYQFSFAYAYRRSTAKTALLDIELDFSENPQVVGALLQAAVRGDFSRVLTESVDGVRLNQARLTHEVRRQSSVEIALPHFDRKKVLVTQALATVDAVELDGRVLLYELKASDKVTVVGRRSSELIVAANLPVRAGSGITVWNPDKGFVGYRFEHMKKKLKREELEFELEPLVAGYFPDSFGTADDQQTLSEWIGALDRHIDQVEENGPDQFGNTVLGLELSYPIQTLHGWGLAPEEEDSREYRELYRSVQRSLRQVIPFYWFADPDHYSPLIAAAPLLVYQFLPISTQIKLAGSTLTLNSGDEVFWDYRDQSKLDAMAQSSTTRLGLERAVMAIQRRSRQRGLERVADDYKMATAAGLIGIALGDGRDNLESLLMVEADIARTAIKAGKKMAKFRADAAAKPEEALKELTAFGEKLTKAFNEKIRSRYDSVPLEPIGPMILVEASRAMQGQAQAAPPNALLDVTVYRQGAKFPPTDFPPVSADLVAQERLIAAGARG
;
A
#
# COMPACT_ATOMS: atom_id res chain seq x y z
N MET A 1 -3.56 49.47 -20.23
CA MET A 1 -4.77 48.81 -19.72
C MET A 1 -5.30 47.87 -20.79
N PHE A 2 -5.71 46.67 -20.39
CA PHE A 2 -6.27 45.63 -21.25
C PHE A 2 -7.66 45.27 -20.75
N GLN A 3 -8.62 45.09 -21.66
CA GLN A 3 -9.99 44.73 -21.32
C GLN A 3 -10.14 43.21 -21.20
N LEU A 4 -10.98 42.76 -20.27
CA LEU A 4 -11.37 41.35 -20.13
C LEU A 4 -12.61 41.05 -21.00
N ASP A 5 -12.86 39.78 -21.30
CA ASP A 5 -14.09 39.39 -22.00
C ASP A 5 -15.29 39.45 -21.04
N LYS A 6 -16.16 40.43 -21.29
CA LYS A 6 -17.36 40.70 -20.48
C LYS A 6 -18.34 39.52 -20.44
N LYS A 7 -18.29 38.61 -21.40
CA LYS A 7 -19.18 37.43 -21.44
C LYS A 7 -18.83 36.38 -20.40
N LEU A 8 -17.61 36.41 -19.86
CA LEU A 8 -17.09 35.43 -18.90
C LEU A 8 -17.16 35.93 -17.45
N LEU A 9 -17.43 37.23 -17.28
CA LEU A 9 -17.44 37.93 -16.02
C LEU A 9 -18.86 38.09 -15.48
N ASP A 10 -18.98 38.17 -14.17
CA ASP A 10 -20.25 38.54 -13.55
C ASP A 10 -20.62 40.00 -13.88
N LYS A 11 -21.90 40.33 -13.70
CA LYS A 11 -22.43 41.65 -14.08
C LYS A 11 -21.68 42.80 -13.39
N GLU A 12 -21.23 42.61 -12.16
CA GLU A 12 -20.47 43.63 -11.40
C GLU A 12 -19.02 43.77 -11.84
N SER A 13 -18.42 42.70 -12.40
CA SER A 13 -17.05 42.67 -12.93
C SER A 13 -16.95 43.06 -14.41
N SER A 14 -18.07 43.26 -15.10
CA SER A 14 -18.13 43.48 -16.56
C SER A 14 -17.48 44.79 -17.07
N SER A 15 -17.06 45.70 -16.18
CA SER A 15 -16.32 46.93 -16.51
C SER A 15 -14.83 46.89 -16.14
N LEU A 16 -14.33 45.76 -15.63
CA LEU A 16 -12.95 45.65 -15.14
C LEU A 16 -11.91 45.59 -16.26
N ALA A 17 -10.76 46.24 -16.01
CA ALA A 17 -9.59 46.24 -16.89
C ALA A 17 -8.32 45.87 -16.11
N VAL A 18 -7.38 45.20 -16.78
CA VAL A 18 -6.08 44.86 -16.22
C VAL A 18 -5.09 45.97 -16.54
N GLN A 19 -4.49 46.55 -15.50
CA GLN A 19 -3.35 47.45 -15.62
C GLN A 19 -2.07 46.65 -15.41
N ILE A 20 -1.10 46.80 -16.31
CA ILE A 20 0.22 46.19 -16.23
C ILE A 20 1.25 47.27 -15.96
N THR A 21 2.19 46.98 -15.06
CA THR A 21 3.41 47.78 -14.86
C THR A 21 4.55 47.14 -15.63
N ALA A 22 5.23 47.88 -16.50
CA ALA A 22 6.38 47.37 -17.23
C ALA A 22 7.64 47.52 -16.35
N GLY A 23 8.42 46.44 -16.21
CA GLY A 23 9.69 46.45 -15.46
C GLY A 23 10.83 47.21 -16.15
N SER A 24 10.67 47.59 -17.42
CA SER A 24 11.64 48.40 -18.17
C SER A 24 10.95 49.35 -19.16
N MET A 25 11.64 50.44 -19.51
CA MET A 25 11.17 51.39 -20.53
C MET A 25 11.06 50.75 -21.91
N GLU A 26 11.98 49.84 -22.27
CA GLU A 26 11.97 49.12 -23.54
C GLU A 26 10.71 48.26 -23.72
N LEU A 27 10.32 47.55 -22.64
CA LEU A 27 9.10 46.77 -22.61
C LEU A 27 7.85 47.66 -22.67
N LEU A 28 7.86 48.79 -21.96
CA LEU A 28 6.77 49.75 -22.00
C LEU A 28 6.57 50.29 -23.43
N ASP A 29 7.65 50.64 -24.12
CA ASP A 29 7.61 51.14 -25.50
C ASP A 29 7.16 50.05 -26.48
N ALA A 30 7.62 48.80 -26.29
CA ALA A 30 7.12 47.66 -27.07
C ALA A 30 5.61 47.45 -26.90
N ILE A 31 5.09 47.57 -25.68
CA ILE A 31 3.65 47.47 -25.41
C ILE A 31 2.87 48.68 -25.98
N ARG A 32 3.43 49.89 -25.94
CA ARG A 32 2.75 51.10 -26.43
C ARG A 32 2.67 51.12 -27.96
N THR A 33 3.75 50.73 -28.63
CA THR A 33 3.86 50.74 -30.09
C THR A 33 3.45 49.43 -30.76
N ASP A 34 3.09 48.41 -29.96
CA ASP A 34 2.83 47.03 -30.42
C ASP A 34 4.01 46.45 -31.21
N ALA A 35 5.23 46.79 -30.78
CA ALA A 35 6.46 46.19 -31.28
C ALA A 35 6.68 44.79 -30.67
N VAL A 36 7.70 44.09 -31.17
CA VAL A 36 8.09 42.76 -30.67
C VAL A 36 8.54 42.85 -29.22
N PHE A 37 8.26 41.82 -28.42
CA PHE A 37 8.75 41.75 -27.03
C PHE A 37 10.30 41.78 -26.99
N PRO A 38 10.92 42.55 -26.08
CA PRO A 38 12.37 42.55 -25.82
C PRO A 38 12.92 41.14 -25.57
N SER A 39 14.22 40.89 -25.76
CA SER A 39 14.81 39.56 -25.52
C SER A 39 14.89 39.22 -24.02
N GLY A 40 15.05 37.92 -23.72
CA GLY A 40 15.20 37.41 -22.36
C GLY A 40 13.88 37.14 -21.62
N ASP A 41 14.02 36.71 -20.36
CA ASP A 41 12.92 36.53 -19.42
C ASP A 41 12.45 37.89 -18.91
N ILE A 42 11.15 38.12 -19.02
CA ILE A 42 10.52 39.38 -18.65
C ILE A 42 9.49 39.10 -17.59
N ASP A 43 9.75 39.54 -16.36
CA ASP A 43 8.72 39.59 -15.33
C ASP A 43 7.93 40.89 -15.47
N LEU A 44 6.63 40.79 -15.72
CA LEU A 44 5.73 41.93 -15.82
C LEU A 44 5.17 42.27 -14.42
N PHE A 45 6.02 42.20 -13.38
CA PHE A 45 5.57 42.11 -11.98
C PHE A 45 4.83 43.37 -11.48
N GLN A 46 3.74 43.09 -10.75
CA GLN A 46 2.58 43.94 -10.46
C GLN A 46 1.83 44.45 -11.71
N ALA A 47 1.10 43.54 -12.34
CA ALA A 47 -0.23 43.91 -12.83
C ALA A 47 -1.11 44.23 -11.61
N SER A 48 -1.08 45.48 -11.12
CA SER A 48 -2.07 45.91 -10.13
C SER A 48 -3.41 45.95 -10.86
N LEU A 49 -4.32 45.05 -10.51
CA LEU A 49 -5.64 45.01 -11.10
C LEU A 49 -6.48 46.13 -10.49
N ARG A 50 -6.34 47.33 -11.08
CA ARG A 50 -7.15 48.50 -10.73
C ARG A 50 -8.42 48.47 -11.54
N ALA A 51 -9.41 47.81 -10.97
CA ALA A 51 -10.80 48.16 -11.18
C ALA A 51 -11.03 49.65 -10.80
N GLU A 52 -11.94 50.36 -11.47
CA GLU A 52 -12.37 51.71 -11.02
C GLU A 52 -12.94 51.70 -9.58
N THR A 53 -13.19 50.51 -9.02
CA THR A 53 -13.61 50.24 -7.63
C THR A 53 -12.72 49.12 -7.07
N ALA A 54 -12.35 49.09 -5.79
CA ALA A 54 -11.43 48.08 -5.23
C ALA A 54 -12.03 46.63 -5.12
N LYS A 55 -12.73 46.15 -6.14
CA LYS A 55 -13.47 44.88 -6.18
C LYS A 55 -12.68 43.75 -6.87
N ASP A 56 -12.90 42.52 -6.43
CA ASP A 56 -12.34 41.28 -7.02
C ASP A 56 -12.86 41.01 -8.44
N ILE A 57 -12.12 40.24 -9.24
CA ILE A 57 -12.60 39.75 -10.54
C ILE A 57 -13.40 38.50 -10.30
N VAL A 58 -14.68 38.53 -10.68
CA VAL A 58 -15.57 37.39 -10.49
C VAL A 58 -15.96 36.79 -11.84
N PHE A 59 -15.60 35.52 -12.05
CA PHE A 59 -16.02 34.74 -13.21
C PHE A 59 -17.33 34.00 -12.91
N GLU A 60 -18.25 34.03 -13.86
CA GLU A 60 -19.43 33.15 -13.83
C GLU A 60 -19.05 31.79 -14.40
N THR A 61 -19.18 30.77 -13.57
CA THR A 61 -19.07 29.37 -13.96
C THR A 61 -20.46 28.77 -13.83
N GLY A 62 -20.91 27.91 -14.75
CA GLY A 62 -22.28 27.39 -14.74
C GLY A 62 -22.77 26.75 -13.42
N GLY A 63 -21.87 26.48 -12.45
CA GLY A 63 -22.17 25.99 -11.10
C GLY A 63 -21.87 26.96 -9.94
N GLY A 64 -21.42 28.21 -10.19
CA GLY A 64 -21.10 29.18 -9.13
C GLY A 64 -20.23 30.36 -9.58
N LYS A 65 -19.72 31.14 -8.61
CA LYS A 65 -18.83 32.28 -8.86
C LYS A 65 -17.41 31.96 -8.38
N VAL A 66 -16.40 32.28 -9.19
CA VAL A 66 -14.97 32.18 -8.83
C VAL A 66 -14.40 33.58 -8.73
N SER A 67 -13.81 33.93 -7.60
CA SER A 67 -13.25 35.26 -7.34
C SER A 67 -11.73 35.23 -7.28
N PHE A 68 -11.10 36.09 -8.07
CA PHE A 68 -9.66 36.36 -8.01
C PHE A 68 -9.43 37.63 -7.20
N SER A 69 -8.68 37.52 -6.10
CA SER A 69 -8.49 38.62 -5.15
C SER A 69 -7.77 39.82 -5.81
N ALA A 70 -8.33 41.02 -5.64
CA ALA A 70 -7.80 42.27 -6.22
C ALA A 70 -6.53 42.78 -5.51
N GLY A 71 -6.22 42.24 -4.32
CA GLY A 71 -5.12 42.70 -3.45
C GLY A 71 -3.72 42.20 -3.81
N GLY A 72 -3.58 41.33 -4.82
CA GLY A 72 -2.29 40.77 -5.23
C GLY A 72 -1.67 39.91 -4.12
N GLY A 73 -2.23 38.72 -3.90
CA GLY A 73 -1.61 37.68 -3.08
C GLY A 73 -0.29 37.16 -3.68
N ALA A 74 0.42 36.30 -2.93
CA ALA A 74 1.71 35.72 -3.32
C ALA A 74 1.71 34.93 -4.65
N PHE A 75 0.54 34.68 -5.24
CA PHE A 75 0.33 33.88 -6.46
C PHE A 75 0.03 34.70 -7.72
N ALA A 76 -0.26 36.00 -7.60
CA ALA A 76 -0.58 36.87 -8.74
C ALA A 76 0.68 37.27 -9.52
N GLY A 77 0.75 36.89 -10.80
CA GLY A 77 1.94 37.14 -11.62
C GLY A 77 1.65 37.06 -13.12
N LEU A 78 2.41 37.85 -13.89
CA LEU A 78 2.45 37.74 -15.34
C LEU A 78 3.92 37.82 -15.77
N GLY A 79 4.36 36.89 -16.61
CA GLY A 79 5.72 36.92 -17.12
C GLY A 79 5.84 36.25 -18.49
N LEU A 80 6.80 36.72 -19.28
CA LEU A 80 7.22 36.09 -20.52
C LEU A 80 8.55 35.37 -20.26
N LEU A 81 8.55 34.05 -20.32
CA LEU A 81 9.65 33.21 -19.83
C LEU A 81 10.15 32.30 -20.95
N ALA A 82 11.45 32.03 -21.00
CA ALA A 82 12.02 30.99 -21.85
C ALA A 82 11.55 29.60 -21.37
N ASP A 83 11.40 29.42 -20.06
CA ASP A 83 10.92 28.18 -19.45
C ASP A 83 9.80 28.46 -18.42
N ALA A 84 8.58 28.06 -18.76
CA ALA A 84 7.42 28.18 -17.86
C ALA A 84 7.44 27.17 -16.71
N ARG A 85 8.20 26.07 -16.82
CA ARG A 85 8.21 24.96 -15.84
C ARG A 85 8.65 25.45 -14.46
N LYS A 86 9.74 26.22 -14.39
CA LYS A 86 10.28 26.79 -13.14
C LYS A 86 9.25 27.61 -12.37
N ARG A 87 8.39 28.37 -13.06
CA ARG A 87 7.36 29.20 -12.40
C ARG A 87 6.15 28.38 -11.99
N LEU A 88 5.77 27.38 -12.78
CA LEU A 88 4.71 26.42 -12.41
C LEU A 88 5.10 25.56 -11.20
N GLU A 89 6.36 25.16 -11.07
CA GLU A 89 6.89 24.49 -9.87
C GLU A 89 6.69 25.34 -8.61
N LYS A 90 7.04 26.64 -8.69
CA LYS A 90 6.83 27.60 -7.59
C LYS A 90 5.36 27.82 -7.24
N LEU A 91 4.45 27.65 -8.20
CA LEU A 91 3.00 27.68 -7.98
C LEU A 91 2.45 26.36 -7.41
N GLY A 92 3.32 25.38 -7.12
CA GLY A 92 2.94 24.09 -6.54
C GLY A 92 2.42 23.08 -7.56
N PHE A 93 2.66 23.28 -8.86
CA PHE A 93 2.35 22.32 -9.93
C PHE A 93 3.53 21.44 -10.34
N GLY A 94 4.64 21.48 -9.60
CA GLY A 94 5.85 20.70 -9.91
C GLY A 94 5.59 19.21 -10.11
N GLN A 95 4.70 18.63 -9.32
CA GLN A 95 4.38 17.21 -9.48
C GLN A 95 3.60 16.91 -10.78
N ALA A 96 2.76 17.82 -11.27
CA ALA A 96 2.11 17.63 -12.57
C ALA A 96 3.16 17.60 -13.69
N LEU A 97 4.20 18.43 -13.58
CA LEU A 97 5.35 18.44 -14.51
C LEU A 97 6.16 17.14 -14.42
N GLU A 98 6.50 16.67 -13.22
CA GLU A 98 7.16 15.38 -12.99
C GLU A 98 6.35 14.20 -13.54
N ASN A 99 5.01 14.27 -13.45
CA ASN A 99 4.09 13.22 -13.88
C ASN A 99 3.73 13.29 -15.38
N GLY A 100 4.47 14.05 -16.18
CA GLY A 100 4.32 14.07 -17.64
C GLY A 100 3.44 15.18 -18.20
N LEU A 101 3.21 16.28 -17.47
CA LEU A 101 2.74 17.53 -18.08
C LEU A 101 3.84 18.11 -18.97
N ALA A 102 3.74 17.84 -20.27
CA ALA A 102 4.69 18.35 -21.27
C ALA A 102 4.40 19.83 -21.59
N ILE A 103 5.35 20.69 -21.19
CA ILE A 103 5.48 22.07 -21.67
C ILE A 103 6.93 22.17 -22.17
N GLU A 104 7.19 21.55 -23.32
CA GLU A 104 8.57 21.43 -23.82
C GLU A 104 9.08 22.76 -24.38
N PRO A 105 10.31 23.18 -24.07
CA PRO A 105 10.96 24.26 -24.78
C PRO A 105 10.94 23.98 -26.29
N ALA A 106 10.60 24.99 -27.08
CA ALA A 106 10.68 24.90 -28.54
C ALA A 106 11.60 26.03 -29.02
N ASP A 107 12.50 25.73 -29.96
CA ASP A 107 13.49 26.69 -30.46
C ASP A 107 12.81 27.99 -30.92
N GLY A 108 13.26 29.11 -30.35
CA GLY A 108 12.74 30.44 -30.65
C GLY A 108 11.34 30.75 -30.08
N SER A 109 10.78 29.89 -29.22
CA SER A 109 9.53 30.14 -28.50
C SER A 109 9.76 30.59 -27.06
N ARG A 110 8.89 31.47 -26.57
CA ARG A 110 8.77 31.90 -25.17
C ARG A 110 7.37 31.58 -24.65
N TYR A 111 7.17 31.69 -23.35
CA TYR A 111 5.93 31.37 -22.68
C TYR A 111 5.40 32.56 -21.90
N LEU A 112 4.23 33.06 -22.30
CA LEU A 112 3.50 34.01 -21.49
C LEU A 112 2.71 33.22 -20.44
N LEU A 113 3.05 33.42 -19.17
CA LEU A 113 2.43 32.76 -18.03
C LEU A 113 1.70 33.79 -17.18
N LEU A 114 0.38 33.65 -17.09
CA LEU A 114 -0.49 34.33 -16.14
C LEU A 114 -0.77 33.38 -14.97
N SER A 115 -0.45 33.78 -13.74
CA SER A 115 -0.75 33.03 -12.53
C SER A 115 -1.55 33.85 -11.54
N TRP A 116 -2.44 33.20 -10.78
CA TRP A 116 -3.25 33.87 -9.77
C TRP A 116 -3.72 32.88 -8.68
N GLY A 117 -4.01 33.40 -7.48
CA GLY A 117 -4.69 32.67 -6.40
C GLY A 117 -6.19 32.97 -6.41
N TYR A 118 -7.08 31.98 -6.35
CA TYR A 118 -8.52 32.22 -6.38
C TYR A 118 -9.24 31.62 -5.19
N ASP A 119 -10.32 32.30 -4.79
CA ASP A 119 -11.27 31.85 -3.79
C ASP A 119 -12.62 31.49 -4.46
N VAL A 120 -13.41 30.68 -3.78
CA VAL A 120 -14.75 30.29 -4.23
C VAL A 120 -15.78 30.87 -3.27
N HIS A 121 -16.53 31.88 -3.70
CA HIS A 121 -17.59 32.51 -2.91
C HIS A 121 -18.97 31.97 -3.29
N GLY A 122 -19.59 31.20 -2.38
CA GLY A 122 -20.99 30.80 -2.52
C GLY A 122 -21.47 29.87 -1.41
N ALA A 123 -22.56 30.25 -0.73
CA ALA A 123 -23.35 29.36 0.13
C ALA A 123 -24.15 28.39 -0.75
N ALA A 124 -23.47 27.44 -1.38
CA ALA A 124 -24.06 26.30 -2.04
C ALA A 124 -23.14 25.11 -1.81
N LYS A 125 -23.73 23.98 -1.39
CA LYS A 125 -23.05 22.69 -1.31
C LYS A 125 -22.28 22.45 -2.63
N GLY A 126 -21.01 22.07 -2.53
CA GLY A 126 -19.95 22.29 -3.52
C GLY A 126 -20.19 21.84 -4.96
N SER A 127 -19.41 22.41 -5.89
CA SER A 127 -19.30 21.92 -7.30
C SER A 127 -18.40 22.75 -8.23
N VAL A 128 -17.68 23.80 -7.81
CA VAL A 128 -17.27 24.82 -8.80
C VAL A 128 -16.03 24.46 -9.65
N ALA A 129 -15.10 23.63 -9.17
CA ALA A 129 -13.89 23.30 -9.95
C ALA A 129 -13.95 21.94 -10.68
N LEU A 130 -14.86 21.05 -10.26
CA LEU A 130 -15.06 19.72 -10.85
C LEU A 130 -16.55 19.30 -10.90
N GLY A 131 -17.51 20.23 -10.93
CA GLY A 131 -18.92 20.08 -11.35
C GLY A 131 -19.80 18.88 -10.95
N ALA A 132 -19.39 18.01 -10.04
CA ALA A 132 -20.20 16.88 -9.60
C ALA A 132 -21.19 17.29 -8.50
N ALA A 133 -22.44 16.79 -8.61
CA ALA A 133 -23.42 16.83 -7.55
C ALA A 133 -23.07 15.78 -6.47
N GLY A 134 -22.01 16.01 -5.71
CA GLY A 134 -21.56 15.16 -4.61
C GLY A 134 -20.75 15.99 -3.64
N GLY A 135 -21.25 16.17 -2.41
CA GLY A 135 -20.92 17.31 -1.56
C GLY A 135 -19.47 17.35 -1.08
N VAL A 136 -18.82 18.51 -1.28
CA VAL A 136 -17.69 18.97 -0.49
C VAL A 136 -18.14 20.20 0.29
N THR A 137 -17.97 20.19 1.61
CA THR A 137 -18.03 21.38 2.46
C THR A 137 -16.62 21.92 2.62
N PHE A 138 -16.33 23.10 2.08
CA PHE A 138 -15.19 23.88 2.56
C PHE A 138 -15.49 24.24 4.02
N GLY A 139 -14.65 23.77 4.96
CA GLY A 139 -14.81 24.09 6.37
C GLY A 139 -14.85 25.60 6.56
N ALA A 140 -15.79 26.09 7.36
CA ALA A 140 -16.06 27.52 7.55
C ALA A 140 -14.96 28.30 8.30
N GLU A 141 -13.75 27.75 8.47
CA GLU A 141 -12.63 28.42 9.13
C GLU A 141 -11.32 28.16 8.36
N GLY A 142 -10.85 29.20 7.65
CA GLY A 142 -9.57 29.22 6.92
C GLY A 142 -9.74 29.45 5.42
N SER A 143 -9.83 30.72 4.99
CA SER A 143 -9.73 31.08 3.56
C SER A 143 -8.37 30.64 3.00
N ARG A 144 -8.35 29.69 2.07
CA ARG A 144 -7.15 29.31 1.32
C ARG A 144 -7.37 29.61 -0.16
N GLU A 145 -6.47 30.40 -0.75
CA GLU A 145 -6.39 30.65 -2.18
C GLU A 145 -5.88 29.40 -2.92
N ALA A 146 -6.64 28.89 -3.90
CA ALA A 146 -6.22 27.82 -4.82
C ALA A 146 -5.42 28.39 -6.00
N ALA A 147 -4.45 27.65 -6.53
CA ALA A 147 -3.60 28.14 -7.62
C ALA A 147 -4.27 27.98 -9.01
N TYR A 148 -4.13 29.02 -9.83
CA TYR A 148 -4.50 29.05 -11.24
C TYR A 148 -3.29 29.47 -12.08
N ALA A 149 -3.10 28.83 -13.24
CA ALA A 149 -2.16 29.28 -14.25
C ALA A 149 -2.71 29.12 -15.66
N MET A 150 -2.50 30.14 -16.50
CA MET A 150 -2.67 30.07 -17.94
C MET A 150 -1.30 30.26 -18.59
N VAL A 151 -0.90 29.30 -19.40
CA VAL A 151 0.37 29.32 -20.14
C VAL A 151 0.05 29.41 -21.62
N ARG A 152 0.74 30.29 -22.33
CA ARG A 152 0.62 30.43 -23.78
C ARG A 152 2.01 30.43 -24.40
N ARG A 153 2.22 29.59 -25.41
CA ARG A 153 3.43 29.66 -26.25
C ARG A 153 3.37 30.89 -27.16
N VAL A 154 4.48 31.61 -27.24
CA VAL A 154 4.63 32.90 -27.92
C VAL A 154 5.88 32.84 -28.80
N GLY A 155 5.72 33.03 -30.11
CA GLY A 155 6.85 33.04 -31.04
C GLY A 155 7.73 34.29 -30.89
N ALA A 156 8.99 34.21 -31.37
CA ALA A 156 9.97 35.30 -31.30
C ALA A 156 9.48 36.64 -31.88
N GLN A 157 8.61 36.62 -32.89
CA GLN A 157 8.08 37.81 -33.59
C GLN A 157 6.73 38.29 -33.03
N ALA A 158 6.31 37.78 -31.86
CA ALA A 158 5.04 38.16 -31.28
C ALA A 158 5.03 39.63 -30.83
N LYS A 159 3.98 40.34 -31.25
CA LYS A 159 3.76 41.75 -30.91
C LYS A 159 3.22 41.89 -29.48
N ALA A 160 3.85 42.73 -28.68
CA ALA A 160 3.64 42.77 -27.24
C ALA A 160 2.21 43.12 -26.83
N ARG A 161 1.60 44.15 -27.42
CA ARG A 161 0.25 44.60 -27.06
C ARG A 161 -0.80 43.60 -27.53
N LYS A 162 -0.67 43.12 -28.76
CA LYS A 162 -1.58 42.12 -29.34
C LYS A 162 -1.59 40.84 -28.49
N THR A 163 -0.42 40.29 -28.18
CA THR A 163 -0.32 39.05 -27.39
C THR A 163 -0.88 39.19 -25.99
N LEU A 164 -0.60 40.30 -25.29
CA LEU A 164 -1.20 40.59 -23.98
C LEU A 164 -2.73 40.72 -24.08
N SER A 165 -3.23 41.48 -25.06
CA SER A 165 -4.67 41.65 -25.27
C SER A 165 -5.38 40.32 -25.51
N GLU A 166 -4.86 39.49 -26.41
CA GLU A 166 -5.42 38.17 -26.71
C GLU A 166 -5.41 37.24 -25.50
N THR A 167 -4.41 37.35 -24.63
CA THR A 167 -4.30 36.52 -23.42
C THR A 167 -5.36 36.90 -22.40
N PHE A 168 -5.56 38.20 -22.13
CA PHE A 168 -6.61 38.64 -21.21
C PHE A 168 -8.04 38.40 -21.72
N THR A 169 -8.27 38.50 -23.03
CA THR A 169 -9.59 38.17 -23.61
C THR A 169 -9.87 36.66 -23.64
N ASN A 170 -8.83 35.82 -23.55
CA ASN A 170 -8.97 34.35 -23.48
C ASN A 170 -8.66 33.80 -22.07
N TRP A 171 -8.68 34.64 -21.04
CA TRP A 171 -8.60 34.17 -19.67
C TRP A 171 -9.89 33.44 -19.31
N ARG A 172 -9.81 32.11 -19.14
CA ARG A 172 -10.97 31.24 -18.88
C ARG A 172 -10.74 30.27 -17.74
N MET A 173 -11.82 29.95 -17.03
CA MET A 173 -11.87 28.78 -16.15
C MET A 173 -12.12 27.51 -16.97
N PRO A 174 -11.68 26.31 -16.50
CA PRO A 174 -11.92 25.06 -17.21
C PRO A 174 -13.39 24.83 -17.59
N SER A 175 -14.32 25.17 -16.70
CA SER A 175 -15.76 25.04 -16.93
C SER A 175 -16.29 25.90 -18.10
N GLN A 176 -15.55 26.94 -18.50
CA GLN A 176 -15.89 27.85 -19.60
C GLN A 176 -15.30 27.40 -20.94
N VAL A 177 -14.59 26.26 -20.97
CA VAL A 177 -14.08 25.62 -22.19
C VAL A 177 -15.06 24.54 -22.64
N SER A 178 -15.79 24.82 -23.70
CA SER A 178 -16.79 23.92 -24.31
C SER A 178 -16.40 23.44 -25.70
N SER A 179 -15.43 24.12 -26.32
CA SER A 179 -14.92 23.82 -27.65
C SER A 179 -13.44 24.13 -27.74
N HIS A 180 -12.76 23.54 -28.73
CA HIS A 180 -11.38 23.91 -29.09
C HIS A 180 -11.19 25.43 -29.30
N ALA A 181 -12.20 26.15 -29.80
CA ALA A 181 -12.13 27.59 -30.09
C ALA A 181 -12.05 28.46 -28.82
N ASP A 182 -12.38 27.90 -27.66
CA ASP A 182 -12.34 28.59 -26.38
C ASP A 182 -10.91 28.72 -25.81
N LEU A 183 -9.95 27.96 -26.35
CA LEU A 183 -8.53 28.02 -26.00
C LEU A 183 -7.70 28.48 -27.19
N LEU A 184 -6.65 29.25 -26.97
CA LEU A 184 -5.72 29.63 -28.05
C LEU A 184 -4.83 28.43 -28.43
N PRO A 185 -4.41 28.27 -29.69
CA PRO A 185 -3.43 27.25 -30.06
C PRO A 185 -2.14 27.39 -29.24
N GLY A 186 -1.59 26.27 -28.78
CA GLY A 186 -0.40 26.25 -27.91
C GLY A 186 -0.63 26.88 -26.53
N SER A 187 -1.84 26.70 -25.96
CA SER A 187 -2.16 27.19 -24.62
C SER A 187 -2.54 26.07 -23.65
N TRP A 188 -2.28 26.31 -22.37
CA TRP A 188 -2.63 25.47 -21.24
C TRP A 188 -3.41 26.29 -20.22
N VAL A 189 -4.48 25.72 -19.70
CA VAL A 189 -5.17 26.20 -18.49
C VAL A 189 -4.97 25.14 -17.42
N ILE A 190 -4.36 25.54 -16.31
CA ILE A 190 -3.96 24.66 -15.22
C ILE A 190 -4.63 25.20 -13.95
N THR A 191 -5.45 24.37 -13.31
CA THR A 191 -6.18 24.75 -12.10
C THR A 191 -6.01 23.73 -10.99
N GLU A 192 -5.69 24.21 -9.81
CA GLU A 192 -5.71 23.40 -8.59
C GLU A 192 -7.16 23.13 -8.17
N VAL A 193 -7.54 21.87 -8.09
CA VAL A 193 -8.87 21.46 -7.66
C VAL A 193 -8.75 20.64 -6.38
N SER A 194 -9.47 21.06 -5.34
CA SER A 194 -9.56 20.33 -4.07
C SER A 194 -10.85 19.51 -4.06
N GLY A 195 -10.74 18.20 -3.81
CA GLY A 195 -11.92 17.36 -3.70
C GLY A 195 -11.59 15.91 -3.36
N SER A 196 -12.56 15.19 -2.81
CA SER A 196 -12.59 13.73 -2.92
C SER A 196 -13.23 13.38 -4.26
N ILE A 197 -12.64 12.46 -5.02
CA ILE A 197 -13.44 11.68 -5.99
C ILE A 197 -14.41 10.86 -5.11
N ALA A 198 -15.68 11.26 -5.11
CA ALA A 198 -16.59 11.20 -3.95
C ALA A 198 -16.67 9.85 -3.21
N LEU A 199 -16.18 9.77 -1.97
CA LEU A 199 -16.42 8.65 -1.03
C LEU A 199 -16.29 9.07 0.45
N SER A 200 -17.40 9.36 1.12
CA SER A 200 -17.43 9.68 2.56
C SER A 200 -17.73 8.43 3.41
N LEU A 201 -16.97 8.17 4.48
CA LEU A 201 -17.32 7.20 5.53
C LEU A 201 -16.90 7.73 6.92
N GLY A 202 -17.86 7.97 7.81
CA GLY A 202 -17.63 8.46 9.18
C GLY A 202 -17.80 7.40 10.26
N ALA A 203 -16.92 7.42 11.27
CA ALA A 203 -17.20 7.26 12.72
C ALA A 203 -15.88 7.20 13.53
N GLN A 204 -15.83 7.92 14.66
CA GLN A 204 -14.71 8.07 15.60
C GLN A 204 -15.01 7.42 16.95
N LEU A 205 -13.97 7.08 17.72
CA LEU A 205 -13.85 7.19 19.19
C LEU A 205 -12.37 6.91 19.59
N GLY A 206 -11.76 7.71 20.48
CA GLY A 206 -10.35 7.59 20.89
C GLY A 206 -10.07 8.08 22.32
N TYR A 207 -8.84 7.83 22.80
CA TYR A 207 -8.18 8.45 23.97
C TYR A 207 -6.64 8.48 23.78
N ASP A 208 -5.96 9.33 24.57
CA ASP A 208 -4.78 10.14 24.20
C ASP A 208 -3.56 9.98 25.13
N PHE A 209 -2.33 10.19 24.62
CA PHE A 209 -1.07 10.42 25.39
C PHE A 209 0.04 11.01 24.48
N SER A 210 0.77 12.06 24.94
CA SER A 210 1.79 12.83 24.17
C SER A 210 3.11 13.05 24.94
N TRP A 211 4.26 12.93 24.26
CA TRP A 211 5.64 12.95 24.79
C TRP A 211 6.45 14.24 24.51
N VAL A 212 5.89 15.21 23.80
CA VAL A 212 6.64 16.43 23.38
C VAL A 212 6.92 17.40 24.55
N ARG A 213 6.31 17.19 25.73
CA ARG A 213 6.56 18.00 26.92
C ARG A 213 7.90 17.74 27.63
N GLU A 214 8.65 16.68 27.31
CA GLU A 214 9.82 16.29 28.12
C GLU A 214 11.19 16.84 27.67
N LEU A 215 11.35 17.47 26.50
CA LEU A 215 12.70 17.79 25.96
C LEU A 215 13.14 19.26 25.93
N GLY A 216 12.31 20.24 26.33
CA GLY A 216 12.75 21.58 26.74
C GLY A 216 13.88 22.30 25.95
N ALA A 217 13.93 22.20 24.61
CA ALA A 217 14.99 22.81 23.80
C ALA A 217 14.43 23.91 22.87
N GLY A 218 14.60 25.18 23.26
CA GLY A 218 13.93 26.35 22.67
C GLY A 218 14.73 27.16 21.64
N GLU A 219 15.83 26.65 21.05
CA GLU A 219 16.73 27.47 20.23
C GLU A 219 16.96 27.02 18.77
N LEU A 220 16.34 25.93 18.29
CA LEU A 220 16.45 25.50 16.89
C LEU A 220 15.26 26.04 16.09
N LYS A 221 15.51 26.97 15.15
CA LYS A 221 14.46 27.63 14.33
C LYS A 221 14.35 27.16 12.87
N GLY A 222 15.11 26.14 12.47
CA GLY A 222 14.94 25.48 11.17
C GLY A 222 13.97 24.30 11.26
N GLU A 223 13.17 24.07 10.22
CA GLU A 223 12.30 22.90 10.13
C GLU A 223 13.12 21.60 10.10
N ILE A 224 13.40 21.06 11.29
CA ILE A 224 13.76 19.64 11.51
C ILE A 224 12.59 18.71 11.07
N GLY A 225 11.45 19.29 10.67
CA GLY A 225 10.20 18.62 10.27
C GLY A 225 10.26 17.77 9.00
N LEU A 226 11.26 17.92 8.12
CA LEU A 226 11.39 17.06 6.93
C LEU A 226 12.39 15.90 7.09
N LYS A 227 13.29 15.99 8.08
CA LYS A 227 14.43 15.06 8.24
C LYS A 227 14.28 14.11 9.43
N VAL A 228 13.27 14.31 10.28
CA VAL A 228 12.87 13.39 11.36
C VAL A 228 11.45 12.88 11.09
N ALA A 229 11.29 11.99 10.11
CA ALA A 229 10.02 11.27 9.87
C ALA A 229 9.68 10.22 10.95
N LEU A 230 10.32 10.29 12.13
CA LEU A 230 10.23 9.35 13.23
C LEU A 230 10.14 10.10 14.57
N ASN A 231 9.00 10.74 14.86
CA ASN A 231 8.33 10.63 16.17
C ASN A 231 7.00 11.41 16.24
N ALA A 232 5.94 10.62 16.46
CA ALA A 232 4.76 10.91 17.28
C ALA A 232 4.15 12.33 17.22
N GLY A 233 3.49 12.63 16.10
CA GLY A 233 2.42 13.62 16.03
C GLY A 233 1.11 12.92 15.63
N VAL A 234 0.08 13.06 16.47
CA VAL A 234 -1.25 12.46 16.28
C VAL A 234 -1.95 13.12 15.08
N ALA A 235 -2.21 12.34 14.03
CA ALA A 235 -3.03 12.76 12.90
C ALA A 235 -4.31 11.90 12.80
N LEU A 236 -5.42 12.60 12.62
CA LEU A 236 -6.80 12.19 12.79
C LEU A 236 -7.45 11.96 11.43
N GLY A 237 -8.17 10.84 11.23
CA GLY A 237 -9.15 10.58 10.16
C GLY A 237 -8.71 10.79 8.70
N PHE A 238 -8.69 9.73 7.87
CA PHE A 238 -8.56 9.86 6.42
C PHE A 238 -9.92 9.81 5.74
N GLU A 239 -10.35 10.93 5.19
CA GLU A 239 -11.19 10.96 3.99
C GLU A 239 -10.23 11.02 2.80
N ALA A 240 -10.46 10.25 1.73
CA ALA A 240 -9.63 10.30 0.52
C ALA A 240 -9.97 11.57 -0.29
N SER A 241 -9.68 12.74 0.28
CA SER A 241 -9.67 14.03 -0.42
C SER A 241 -8.23 14.36 -0.80
N GLY A 242 -7.97 14.56 -2.09
CA GLY A 242 -6.66 14.94 -2.63
C GLY A 242 -6.70 16.32 -3.28
N GLU A 243 -5.53 16.91 -3.45
CA GLU A 243 -5.35 18.05 -4.35
C GLU A 243 -4.97 17.52 -5.73
N TYR A 244 -5.57 18.08 -6.77
CA TYR A 244 -5.32 17.70 -8.15
C TYR A 244 -5.04 18.93 -9.00
N ALA A 245 -4.25 18.77 -10.06
CA ALA A 245 -4.15 19.73 -11.14
C ALA A 245 -5.00 19.24 -12.31
N LEU A 246 -6.06 19.97 -12.62
CA LEU A 246 -6.79 19.81 -13.87
C LEU A 246 -6.09 20.67 -14.93
N VAL A 247 -5.70 20.04 -16.03
CA VAL A 247 -5.02 20.69 -17.15
C VAL A 247 -5.88 20.54 -18.40
N LEU A 248 -6.23 21.66 -19.02
CA LEU A 248 -6.72 21.70 -20.39
C LEU A 248 -5.62 22.23 -21.30
N HIS A 249 -5.37 21.55 -22.41
CA HIS A 249 -4.35 21.92 -23.38
C HIS A 249 -4.92 21.92 -24.79
N ARG A 250 -4.57 22.92 -25.61
CA ARG A 250 -4.81 22.91 -27.05
C ARG A 250 -3.48 22.90 -27.79
N GLY A 251 -3.32 21.93 -28.70
CA GLY A 251 -2.13 21.77 -29.53
C GLY A 251 -1.90 22.90 -30.54
N GLU A 252 -0.84 22.78 -31.34
CA GLU A 252 -0.47 23.76 -32.38
C GLU A 252 -1.30 23.62 -33.67
N ALA A 253 -0.94 24.32 -34.74
CA ALA A 253 -1.74 24.47 -35.96
C ALA A 253 -2.19 23.14 -36.60
N GLU A 254 -1.36 22.08 -36.55
CA GLU A 254 -1.70 20.75 -37.09
C GLU A 254 -2.69 19.95 -36.21
N SER A 255 -2.85 20.32 -34.94
CA SER A 255 -3.78 19.72 -33.97
C SER A 255 -4.77 20.74 -33.42
N ALA A 256 -5.02 21.82 -34.18
CA ALA A 256 -5.79 22.97 -33.71
C ALA A 256 -7.22 22.60 -33.30
N ASN A 257 -7.80 21.52 -33.82
CA ASN A 257 -9.15 21.08 -33.45
C ASN A 257 -9.20 20.16 -32.23
N ARG A 258 -8.06 19.95 -31.55
CA ARG A 258 -7.96 19.02 -30.43
C ARG A 258 -7.76 19.74 -29.10
N VAL A 259 -8.44 19.25 -28.08
CA VAL A 259 -8.24 19.65 -26.67
C VAL A 259 -7.87 18.41 -25.87
N THR A 260 -6.82 18.48 -25.08
CA THR A 260 -6.44 17.42 -24.14
C THR A 260 -6.84 17.84 -22.73
N LEU A 261 -7.54 16.96 -22.01
CA LEU A 261 -7.82 17.08 -20.58
C LEU A 261 -6.94 16.10 -19.83
N LYS A 262 -6.14 16.60 -18.89
CA LYS A 262 -5.34 15.77 -17.98
C LYS A 262 -5.65 16.09 -16.54
N LEU A 263 -5.73 15.06 -15.70
CA LEU A 263 -5.86 15.22 -14.25
C LEU A 263 -4.63 14.62 -13.57
N PHE A 264 -3.86 15.46 -12.89
CA PHE A 264 -2.67 15.04 -12.14
C PHE A 264 -2.96 15.11 -10.65
N LYS A 265 -2.43 14.15 -9.89
CA LYS A 265 -2.40 14.27 -8.45
C LYS A 265 -1.31 15.25 -8.01
N LEU A 266 -1.61 16.10 -7.04
CA LEU A 266 -0.66 16.99 -6.39
C LEU A 266 -0.35 16.48 -4.97
N ASN A 267 0.94 16.41 -4.65
CA ASN A 267 1.49 16.07 -3.34
C ASN A 267 1.97 17.37 -2.70
N ARG A 268 1.03 18.21 -2.27
CA ARG A 268 1.44 19.37 -1.47
C ARG A 268 1.73 18.96 -0.03
N LYS A 269 2.76 19.58 0.54
CA LYS A 269 3.19 19.41 1.94
C LYS A 269 2.31 20.17 2.94
N THR A 270 1.17 20.70 2.53
CA THR A 270 0.29 21.54 3.36
C THR A 270 -0.78 20.70 4.04
N LEU A 271 -0.76 20.70 5.38
CA LEU A 271 -1.83 20.20 6.24
C LEU A 271 -3.14 20.95 5.94
N SER A 272 -4.13 20.27 5.34
CA SER A 272 -5.52 20.71 5.43
C SER A 272 -6.06 20.28 6.80
N PHE A 273 -6.21 21.25 7.71
CA PHE A 273 -6.79 21.02 9.02
C PHE A 273 -8.32 21.01 8.91
N SER A 274 -8.94 19.83 8.99
CA SER A 274 -10.31 19.70 9.51
C SER A 274 -10.28 18.74 10.70
N ALA A 275 -10.59 19.28 11.88
CA ALA A 275 -10.49 18.56 13.14
C ALA A 275 -11.67 17.61 13.34
N THR A 276 -11.40 16.34 13.67
CA THR A 276 -12.09 15.62 14.76
C THR A 276 -11.34 14.30 15.08
N ALA A 277 -11.34 13.92 16.36
CA ALA A 277 -10.31 13.16 17.08
C ALA A 277 -10.32 11.61 16.96
N GLY A 278 -9.16 10.97 17.21
CA GLY A 278 -8.85 9.54 17.06
C GLY A 278 -7.40 9.28 16.61
N ALA A 279 -6.52 8.84 17.52
CA ALA A 279 -5.06 8.87 17.37
C ALA A 279 -4.42 7.73 16.52
N THR A 280 -3.46 8.08 15.66
CA THR A 280 -2.63 7.16 14.84
C THR A 280 -1.17 7.62 14.83
N VAL A 281 -0.21 6.70 15.01
CA VAL A 281 1.25 6.96 14.88
C VAL A 281 1.77 6.27 13.61
N LYS A 282 2.39 7.04 12.71
CA LYS A 282 2.95 6.57 11.43
C LYS A 282 4.47 6.31 11.53
N SER A 283 4.93 5.31 10.79
CA SER A 283 6.23 5.34 10.10
C SER A 283 6.02 4.77 8.69
N THR A 284 6.88 5.11 7.72
CA THR A 284 6.78 4.73 6.28
C THR A 284 8.08 4.16 5.70
N ALA A 285 9.01 3.64 6.52
CA ALA A 285 10.10 2.77 6.08
C ALA A 285 10.27 1.57 7.04
N ASP A 286 10.86 0.46 6.58
CA ASP A 286 11.55 -0.46 7.51
C ASP A 286 12.42 0.39 8.45
N PRO A 287 12.51 0.05 9.75
CA PRO A 287 13.46 0.74 10.59
C PRO A 287 14.82 0.68 9.88
N PRO A 288 15.56 1.80 9.83
CA PRO A 288 16.94 1.77 9.38
C PRO A 288 17.65 0.58 10.05
N ALA A 289 18.50 -0.17 9.32
CA ALA A 289 19.03 -1.43 9.85
C ALA A 289 19.84 -1.21 11.14
N THR A 290 20.33 0.02 11.33
CA THR A 290 21.07 0.46 12.50
C THR A 290 20.65 1.87 12.94
N ALA A 291 21.03 2.24 14.16
CA ALA A 291 20.91 3.63 14.63
C ALA A 291 21.72 4.61 13.77
N ASP A 292 22.81 4.16 13.14
CA ASP A 292 23.66 5.01 12.30
C ASP A 292 22.97 5.34 10.96
N ASP A 293 22.26 4.39 10.38
CA ASP A 293 21.46 4.60 9.14
C ASP A 293 20.35 5.62 9.34
N LEU A 294 19.69 5.58 10.52
CA LEU A 294 18.67 6.55 10.90
C LEU A 294 19.25 7.97 10.92
N ILE A 295 20.41 8.12 11.55
CA ILE A 295 21.08 9.40 11.70
C ILE A 295 21.65 9.89 10.36
N ALA A 296 22.16 8.99 9.50
CA ALA A 296 22.60 9.32 8.14
C ALA A 296 21.47 9.92 7.30
N ALA A 297 20.24 9.40 7.41
CA ALA A 297 19.08 9.94 6.72
C ALA A 297 18.69 11.35 7.20
N VAL A 298 18.85 11.64 8.50
CA VAL A 298 18.64 12.98 9.07
C VAL A 298 19.60 14.01 8.47
N PHE A 299 20.87 13.65 8.29
CA PHE A 299 21.87 14.55 7.71
C PHE A 299 21.81 14.64 6.18
N GLY A 300 20.98 13.83 5.51
CA GLY A 300 20.88 13.86 4.05
C GLY A 300 21.96 13.05 3.32
N VAL A 301 22.69 12.20 4.05
CA VAL A 301 23.86 11.42 3.56
C VAL A 301 23.54 9.94 3.35
N HIS A 302 22.26 9.55 3.42
CA HIS A 302 21.82 8.17 3.21
C HIS A 302 21.79 7.79 1.72
N GLY A 303 22.05 6.50 1.41
CA GLY A 303 22.16 5.95 0.04
C GLY A 303 21.11 6.45 -0.94
N ALA A 304 19.83 6.29 -0.59
CA ALA A 304 18.71 6.70 -1.42
C ALA A 304 18.65 8.22 -1.70
N GLN A 305 19.09 9.06 -0.76
CA GLN A 305 19.13 10.52 -0.95
C GLN A 305 20.27 10.91 -1.89
N ILE A 306 21.40 10.21 -1.80
CA ILE A 306 22.55 10.44 -2.68
C ILE A 306 22.26 9.99 -4.12
N LEU A 307 21.58 8.86 -4.31
CA LEU A 307 21.14 8.44 -5.65
C LEU A 307 20.28 9.49 -6.34
N LYS A 308 19.38 10.14 -5.58
CA LYS A 308 18.55 11.25 -6.09
C LYS A 308 19.36 12.50 -6.43
N ASP A 309 20.35 12.85 -5.62
CA ASP A 309 21.25 13.96 -5.94
C ASP A 309 22.01 13.70 -7.25
N LEU A 310 22.42 12.46 -7.51
CA LEU A 310 23.16 12.06 -8.71
C LEU A 310 22.32 12.14 -10.00
N GLU A 311 20.98 12.12 -9.91
CA GLU A 311 20.10 12.38 -11.05
C GLU A 311 20.30 13.80 -11.62
N THR A 312 20.77 14.76 -10.80
CA THR A 312 21.07 16.12 -11.28
C THR A 312 22.24 16.17 -12.27
N LEU A 313 23.11 15.15 -12.29
CA LEU A 313 24.19 15.00 -13.28
C LEU A 313 23.66 14.61 -14.67
N GLU A 314 22.41 14.13 -14.76
CA GLU A 314 21.75 13.81 -16.02
C GLU A 314 21.36 15.08 -16.82
N ALA A 315 21.08 16.18 -16.12
CA ALA A 315 20.69 17.45 -16.73
C ALA A 315 21.89 18.28 -17.25
N TRP A 316 23.11 17.80 -17.07
CA TRP A 316 24.33 18.55 -17.39
C TRP A 316 24.74 18.36 -18.86
N THR A 317 24.14 19.11 -19.78
CA THR A 317 24.33 18.88 -21.23
C THR A 317 25.52 19.61 -21.86
N ASP A 318 26.13 20.57 -21.17
CA ASP A 318 27.26 21.38 -21.66
C ASP A 318 28.44 21.37 -20.67
N PRO A 319 29.64 20.86 -21.06
CA PRO A 319 30.87 20.88 -20.27
C PRO A 319 31.27 22.25 -19.69
N GLU A 320 30.85 23.34 -20.33
CA GLU A 320 31.18 24.72 -19.96
C GLU A 320 30.11 25.38 -19.05
N GLU A 321 28.96 24.73 -18.83
CA GLU A 321 27.90 25.21 -17.93
C GLU A 321 27.92 24.54 -16.55
N PRO A 322 27.44 25.21 -15.47
CA PRO A 322 27.36 24.63 -14.14
C PRO A 322 26.39 23.43 -14.03
N VAL A 323 26.76 22.44 -13.22
CA VAL A 323 25.99 21.21 -12.98
C VAL A 323 24.72 21.45 -12.13
N GLY A 324 23.60 21.88 -12.72
CA GLY A 324 22.29 21.97 -12.07
C GLY A 324 22.21 22.82 -10.76
N GLU A 325 21.03 23.07 -10.20
CA GLU A 325 20.91 23.95 -9.02
C GLU A 325 21.60 23.41 -7.75
N MET A 326 21.69 22.09 -7.56
CA MET A 326 22.22 21.50 -6.33
C MET A 326 23.75 21.30 -6.35
N LEU A 327 24.33 20.89 -7.48
CA LEU A 327 25.78 20.67 -7.61
C LEU A 327 26.51 21.90 -8.19
N SER A 328 25.82 22.90 -8.74
CA SER A 328 26.43 24.16 -9.19
C SER A 328 27.23 24.87 -8.09
N ALA A 329 26.81 24.72 -6.82
CA ALA A 329 27.52 25.25 -5.66
C ALA A 329 28.88 24.58 -5.41
N LEU A 330 29.14 23.40 -5.97
CA LEU A 330 30.37 22.62 -5.79
C LEU A 330 31.40 22.84 -6.92
N GLY A 331 31.00 23.48 -8.02
CA GLY A 331 31.86 23.79 -9.16
C GLY A 331 32.00 22.66 -10.20
N VAL A 332 32.37 23.04 -11.42
CA VAL A 332 32.43 22.16 -12.61
C VAL A 332 33.50 21.06 -12.47
N ASP A 333 34.68 21.38 -11.94
CA ASP A 333 35.76 20.41 -11.73
C ASP A 333 35.35 19.29 -10.76
N TYR A 334 34.59 19.64 -9.72
CA TYR A 334 34.06 18.66 -8.77
C TYR A 334 33.12 17.68 -9.47
N GLY A 335 32.27 18.17 -10.38
CA GLY A 335 31.37 17.34 -11.19
C GLY A 335 32.11 16.35 -12.10
N PHE A 336 33.17 16.79 -12.78
CA PHE A 336 33.99 15.91 -13.62
C PHE A 336 34.70 14.83 -12.82
N ASP A 337 35.34 15.19 -11.71
CA ASP A 337 36.05 14.23 -10.86
C ASP A 337 35.07 13.23 -10.22
N LEU A 338 33.87 13.69 -9.83
CA LEU A 338 32.81 12.82 -9.34
C LEU A 338 32.33 11.84 -10.42
N LEU A 339 32.00 12.31 -11.63
CA LEU A 339 31.58 11.44 -12.73
C LEU A 339 32.66 10.41 -13.09
N GLN A 340 33.92 10.80 -13.07
CA GLN A 340 35.04 9.89 -13.31
C GLN A 340 35.15 8.83 -12.21
N GLN A 341 34.97 9.19 -10.95
CA GLN A 341 34.99 8.23 -9.85
C GLN A 341 33.80 7.27 -9.87
N LEU A 342 32.61 7.75 -10.23
CA LEU A 342 31.40 6.94 -10.30
C LEU A 342 31.44 5.96 -11.47
N THR A 343 31.88 6.41 -12.64
CA THR A 343 31.76 5.65 -13.89
C THR A 343 33.06 4.98 -14.33
N GLY A 344 34.21 5.41 -13.79
CA GLY A 344 35.54 5.01 -14.27
C GLY A 344 35.90 5.58 -15.65
N VAL A 345 35.06 6.46 -16.22
CA VAL A 345 35.28 7.11 -17.52
C VAL A 345 35.82 8.51 -17.27
N ASP A 346 36.88 8.91 -17.98
CA ASP A 346 37.40 10.29 -17.92
C ASP A 346 36.35 11.26 -18.49
N ALA A 347 35.55 11.84 -17.59
CA ALA A 347 34.42 12.69 -17.95
C ALA A 347 34.87 14.00 -18.61
N ARG A 348 36.12 14.45 -18.38
CA ARG A 348 36.68 15.63 -19.06
C ARG A 348 36.92 15.37 -20.55
N ARG A 349 37.07 14.10 -20.95
CA ARG A 349 37.27 13.70 -22.35
C ARG A 349 36.00 13.15 -22.99
N GLU A 350 35.23 12.35 -22.26
CA GLU A 350 34.03 11.67 -22.77
C GLU A 350 32.82 11.82 -21.85
N LEU A 351 32.39 13.07 -21.64
CA LEU A 351 31.25 13.41 -20.78
C LEU A 351 30.00 12.59 -21.11
N GLY A 352 29.60 12.53 -22.39
CA GLY A 352 28.40 11.78 -22.81
C GLY A 352 28.47 10.28 -22.52
N LYS A 353 29.67 9.68 -22.54
CA LYS A 353 29.86 8.26 -22.20
C LYS A 353 29.80 8.03 -20.69
N ALA A 354 30.40 8.93 -19.90
CA ALA A 354 30.29 8.90 -18.44
C ALA A 354 28.82 9.07 -17.99
N GLN A 355 28.10 10.01 -18.61
CA GLN A 355 26.68 10.25 -18.33
C GLN A 355 25.80 9.08 -18.73
N SER A 356 25.96 8.56 -19.95
CA SER A 356 25.17 7.40 -20.40
C SER A 356 25.40 6.18 -19.52
N LYS A 357 26.63 5.98 -19.02
CA LYS A 357 26.96 4.90 -18.09
C LYS A 357 26.29 5.10 -16.72
N LEU A 358 26.33 6.32 -16.16
CA LEU A 358 25.65 6.63 -14.90
C LEU A 358 24.12 6.50 -15.04
N GLN A 359 23.54 7.11 -16.07
CA GLN A 359 22.10 7.09 -16.33
C GLN A 359 21.59 5.67 -16.59
N GLY A 360 22.32 4.87 -17.36
CA GLY A 360 21.99 3.46 -17.59
C GLY A 360 21.94 2.66 -16.29
N ALA A 361 22.88 2.92 -15.37
CA ALA A 361 22.89 2.28 -14.06
C ALA A 361 21.73 2.75 -13.16
N LEU A 362 21.50 4.08 -13.09
CA LEU A 362 20.40 4.66 -12.30
C LEU A 362 19.04 4.19 -12.80
N LYS A 363 18.81 4.15 -14.12
CA LYS A 363 17.56 3.66 -14.71
C LYS A 363 17.28 2.20 -14.35
N ARG A 364 18.27 1.31 -14.51
CA ARG A 364 18.14 -0.12 -14.12
C ARG A 364 17.87 -0.26 -12.62
N TRP A 365 18.51 0.57 -11.79
CA TRP A 365 18.27 0.61 -10.35
C TRP A 365 16.83 1.04 -10.01
N GLN A 366 16.31 2.08 -10.69
CA GLN A 366 14.95 2.59 -10.51
C GLN A 366 13.85 1.64 -11.01
N GLU A 367 14.17 0.67 -11.88
CA GLU A 367 13.22 -0.35 -12.35
C GLU A 367 12.91 -1.42 -11.29
N LEU A 368 13.75 -1.53 -10.25
CA LEU A 368 13.52 -2.42 -9.10
C LEU A 368 12.44 -1.86 -8.16
N PRO A 369 11.63 -2.73 -7.51
CA PRO A 369 10.89 -2.36 -6.30
C PRO A 369 11.80 -1.76 -5.22
N ASN A 370 11.29 -0.80 -4.44
CA ASN A 370 12.09 -0.10 -3.42
C ASN A 370 12.66 -1.04 -2.36
N GLU A 371 11.89 -2.06 -1.98
CA GLU A 371 12.30 -3.07 -1.01
C GLU A 371 13.46 -3.89 -1.57
N LEU A 372 13.37 -4.24 -2.85
CA LEU A 372 14.38 -5.02 -3.57
C LEU A 372 15.66 -4.21 -3.79
N SER A 373 15.54 -2.93 -4.14
CA SER A 373 16.70 -2.05 -4.28
C SER A 373 17.37 -1.78 -2.93
N ALA A 374 16.62 -1.58 -1.84
CA ALA A 374 17.18 -1.43 -0.50
C ALA A 374 17.89 -2.71 -0.01
N SER A 375 17.26 -3.88 -0.20
CA SER A 375 17.84 -5.18 0.12
C SER A 375 19.14 -5.42 -0.65
N LEU A 376 19.12 -5.17 -1.96
CA LEU A 376 20.29 -5.31 -2.82
C LEU A 376 21.40 -4.31 -2.47
N TRP A 377 21.07 -3.06 -2.12
CA TRP A 377 22.03 -2.05 -1.69
C TRP A 377 22.81 -2.52 -0.47
N LYS A 378 22.10 -3.02 0.55
CA LYS A 378 22.71 -3.55 1.76
C LYS A 378 23.63 -4.73 1.47
N GLN A 379 23.19 -5.69 0.66
CA GLN A 379 24.01 -6.84 0.28
C GLN A 379 25.29 -6.42 -0.47
N LEU A 380 25.21 -5.40 -1.33
CA LEU A 380 26.39 -4.86 -2.03
C LEU A 380 27.33 -4.09 -1.09
N ASP A 381 26.78 -3.38 -0.10
CA ASP A 381 27.52 -2.57 0.87
C ASP A 381 28.38 -3.44 1.82
N GLU A 382 27.91 -4.65 2.15
CA GLU A 382 28.68 -5.62 2.95
C GLU A 382 30.08 -5.91 2.35
N VAL A 383 30.23 -5.82 1.02
CA VAL A 383 31.52 -5.99 0.34
C VAL A 383 32.50 -4.86 0.67
N LEU A 384 32.00 -3.64 0.81
CA LEU A 384 32.79 -2.46 1.18
C LEU A 384 33.16 -2.49 2.66
N GLY A 385 32.23 -2.91 3.52
CA GLY A 385 32.43 -3.06 4.97
C GLY A 385 33.29 -4.25 5.39
N ALA A 386 33.73 -5.10 4.46
CA ALA A 386 34.56 -6.27 4.76
C ALA A 386 35.90 -5.88 5.41
N LYS A 387 36.22 -6.51 6.55
CA LYS A 387 37.39 -6.18 7.38
C LYS A 387 38.71 -6.60 6.75
N ASN A 388 38.68 -7.56 5.82
CA ASN A 388 39.86 -8.08 5.13
C ASN A 388 39.50 -8.70 3.76
N ALA A 389 40.54 -8.99 2.97
CA ALA A 389 40.39 -9.55 1.62
C ALA A 389 39.69 -10.92 1.60
N THR A 390 39.87 -11.74 2.64
CA THR A 390 39.24 -13.07 2.74
C THR A 390 37.73 -12.95 2.96
N GLU A 391 37.29 -12.08 3.85
CA GLU A 391 35.88 -11.76 4.09
C GLU A 391 35.24 -11.17 2.84
N ARG A 392 35.92 -10.21 2.19
CA ARG A 392 35.46 -9.63 0.92
C ARG A 392 35.22 -10.69 -0.15
N LYS A 393 36.16 -11.64 -0.30
CA LYS A 393 36.03 -12.75 -1.27
C LYS A 393 34.84 -13.67 -0.96
N LYS A 394 34.53 -13.90 0.33
CA LYS A 394 33.35 -14.69 0.74
C LYS A 394 32.05 -13.97 0.40
N ILE A 395 31.98 -12.65 0.63
CA ILE A 395 30.78 -11.86 0.32
C ILE A 395 30.60 -11.73 -1.20
N GLU A 396 31.67 -11.51 -1.97
CA GLU A 396 31.62 -11.53 -3.44
C GLU A 396 31.14 -12.89 -4.01
N ALA A 397 31.56 -14.00 -3.42
CA ALA A 397 31.07 -15.33 -3.82
C ALA A 397 29.55 -15.46 -3.57
N LYS A 398 29.05 -14.94 -2.45
CA LYS A 398 27.62 -14.88 -2.11
C LYS A 398 26.81 -14.03 -3.11
N ILE A 399 27.33 -12.86 -3.50
CA ILE A 399 26.72 -12.03 -4.57
C ILE A 399 26.77 -12.76 -5.92
N GLY A 400 27.85 -13.48 -6.21
CA GLY A 400 27.96 -14.32 -7.39
C GLY A 400 26.89 -15.42 -7.45
N GLN A 401 26.58 -16.05 -6.32
CA GLN A 401 25.49 -17.03 -6.21
C GLN A 401 24.13 -16.39 -6.51
N LEU A 402 23.85 -15.20 -5.95
CA LEU A 402 22.64 -14.45 -6.27
C LEU A 402 22.56 -14.14 -7.76
N ARG A 403 23.65 -13.65 -8.37
CA ARG A 403 23.70 -13.34 -9.80
C ARG A 403 23.40 -14.58 -10.65
N SER A 404 24.00 -15.72 -10.35
CA SER A 404 23.70 -16.97 -11.06
C SER A 404 22.22 -17.32 -10.95
N PHE A 405 21.71 -17.32 -9.71
CA PHE A 405 20.31 -17.67 -9.44
C PHE A 405 19.33 -16.79 -10.21
N VAL A 406 19.47 -15.45 -10.17
CA VAL A 406 18.53 -14.56 -10.85
C VAL A 406 18.62 -14.65 -12.38
N ASN A 407 19.79 -14.97 -12.93
CA ASN A 407 19.96 -15.25 -14.36
C ASN A 407 19.27 -16.57 -14.75
N ASP A 408 19.46 -17.62 -13.96
CA ASP A 408 18.86 -18.93 -14.21
C ASP A 408 17.33 -18.83 -14.11
N VAL A 409 16.81 -18.25 -13.03
CA VAL A 409 15.37 -18.05 -12.79
C VAL A 409 14.71 -17.27 -13.92
N ALA A 410 15.35 -16.23 -14.45
CA ALA A 410 14.81 -15.45 -15.56
C ALA A 410 14.53 -16.28 -16.82
N GLN A 411 15.21 -17.44 -16.98
CA GLN A 411 15.09 -18.34 -18.13
C GLN A 411 14.31 -19.62 -17.83
N MET A 412 13.97 -19.91 -16.57
CA MET A 412 13.23 -21.12 -16.19
C MET A 412 11.78 -21.09 -16.71
N ASP A 413 11.27 -22.26 -17.06
CA ASP A 413 9.83 -22.47 -17.20
C ASP A 413 9.14 -22.53 -15.82
N GLU A 414 7.81 -22.48 -15.80
CA GLU A 414 7.06 -22.41 -14.54
C GLU A 414 7.20 -23.65 -13.66
N SER A 415 7.37 -24.84 -14.27
CA SER A 415 7.51 -26.09 -13.55
C SER A 415 8.87 -26.18 -12.88
N ALA A 416 9.93 -25.88 -13.63
CA ALA A 416 11.30 -25.83 -13.14
C ALA A 416 11.46 -24.78 -12.02
N LEU A 417 10.87 -23.59 -12.20
CA LEU A 417 10.90 -22.54 -11.18
C LEU A 417 10.14 -22.95 -9.91
N ARG A 418 8.97 -23.59 -10.06
CA ARG A 418 8.20 -24.10 -8.91
C ARG A 418 8.98 -25.16 -8.15
N GLY A 419 9.66 -26.08 -8.84
CA GLY A 419 10.56 -27.06 -8.24
C GLY A 419 11.71 -26.39 -7.49
N ALA A 420 12.40 -25.45 -8.13
CA ALA A 420 13.51 -24.72 -7.52
C ALA A 420 13.10 -23.94 -6.26
N ILE A 421 11.95 -23.25 -6.28
CA ILE A 421 11.43 -22.56 -5.09
C ILE A 421 11.08 -23.57 -4.00
N THR A 422 10.42 -24.68 -4.35
CA THR A 422 10.02 -25.72 -3.38
C THR A 422 11.23 -26.34 -2.68
N ASP A 423 12.28 -26.66 -3.42
CA ASP A 423 13.52 -27.23 -2.86
C ASP A 423 14.20 -26.25 -1.91
N GLN A 424 14.25 -24.97 -2.28
CA GLN A 424 14.87 -23.94 -1.44
C GLN A 424 14.06 -23.61 -0.18
N LEU A 425 12.72 -23.68 -0.24
CA LEU A 425 11.86 -23.47 0.92
C LEU A 425 12.09 -24.51 2.03
N ARG A 426 12.56 -25.72 1.68
CA ARG A 426 12.88 -26.80 2.62
C ARG A 426 14.13 -26.52 3.45
N ASP A 427 15.07 -25.73 2.94
CA ASP A 427 16.28 -25.37 3.66
C ASP A 427 16.05 -24.08 4.46
N VAL A 428 16.04 -24.18 5.80
CA VAL A 428 15.87 -23.00 6.66
C VAL A 428 17.03 -22.03 6.54
N SER A 429 18.25 -22.55 6.36
CA SER A 429 19.45 -21.75 6.21
C SER A 429 19.48 -20.95 4.91
N PHE A 430 18.70 -21.38 3.91
CA PHE A 430 18.55 -20.69 2.64
C PHE A 430 18.09 -19.24 2.81
N PHE A 431 17.17 -18.94 3.73
CA PHE A 431 16.70 -17.57 3.95
C PHE A 431 17.75 -16.63 4.54
N ALA A 432 18.80 -17.18 5.16
CA ALA A 432 19.96 -16.40 5.58
C ALA A 432 20.97 -16.15 4.43
N THR A 433 20.76 -16.75 3.26
CA THR A 433 21.56 -16.49 2.06
C THR A 433 21.04 -15.26 1.30
N PRO A 434 21.87 -14.60 0.47
CA PRO A 434 21.40 -13.49 -0.36
C PRO A 434 20.24 -13.88 -1.30
N VAL A 435 20.23 -15.12 -1.77
CA VAL A 435 19.17 -15.67 -2.63
C VAL A 435 17.86 -15.76 -1.86
N GLY A 436 17.88 -16.29 -0.64
CA GLY A 436 16.70 -16.39 0.20
C GLY A 436 16.18 -15.01 0.65
N GLN A 437 17.07 -14.08 0.99
CA GLN A 437 16.70 -12.69 1.29
C GLN A 437 16.05 -12.00 0.08
N TRP A 438 16.58 -12.25 -1.13
CA TRP A 438 15.98 -11.74 -2.37
C TRP A 438 14.57 -12.29 -2.59
N LEU A 439 14.36 -13.60 -2.45
CA LEU A 439 13.03 -14.21 -2.58
C LEU A 439 12.05 -13.71 -1.52
N GLN A 440 12.47 -13.53 -0.26
CA GLN A 440 11.63 -12.92 0.77
C GLN A 440 11.20 -11.50 0.40
N THR A 441 12.14 -10.72 -0.14
CA THR A 441 11.86 -9.34 -0.57
C THR A 441 10.87 -9.32 -1.75
N VAL A 442 10.96 -10.29 -2.67
CA VAL A 442 10.03 -10.46 -3.79
C VAL A 442 8.66 -10.96 -3.33
N ALA A 443 8.63 -11.86 -2.36
CA ALA A 443 7.42 -12.43 -1.78
C ALA A 443 6.57 -11.37 -1.07
N GLY A 444 7.22 -10.42 -0.39
CA GLY A 444 6.57 -9.53 0.55
C GLY A 444 6.06 -10.32 1.75
N ASP A 445 4.73 -10.41 1.89
CA ASP A 445 4.10 -10.95 3.10
C ASP A 445 3.97 -12.48 3.16
N SER A 446 4.14 -13.21 2.04
CA SER A 446 4.10 -14.69 2.02
C SER A 446 5.00 -15.28 0.93
N VAL A 447 5.99 -16.08 1.35
CA VAL A 447 6.94 -16.73 0.42
C VAL A 447 6.28 -17.87 -0.35
N LEU A 448 5.26 -18.52 0.22
CA LEU A 448 4.47 -19.53 -0.50
C LEU A 448 3.74 -18.95 -1.71
N SER A 449 3.33 -17.67 -1.66
CA SER A 449 2.66 -17.03 -2.79
C SER A 449 3.52 -17.03 -4.07
N LEU A 450 4.84 -17.16 -3.95
CA LEU A 450 5.75 -17.27 -5.08
C LEU A 450 5.51 -18.53 -5.93
N LEU A 451 4.99 -19.60 -5.31
CA LEU A 451 4.58 -20.81 -6.02
C LEU A 451 3.36 -20.59 -6.92
N ASP A 452 2.68 -19.46 -6.82
CA ASP A 452 1.56 -19.08 -7.67
C ASP A 452 1.86 -17.81 -8.50
N ARG A 453 3.05 -17.20 -8.35
CA ARG A 453 3.47 -15.91 -8.95
C ARG A 453 4.72 -16.03 -9.83
N GLN A 454 4.92 -17.16 -10.51
CA GLN A 454 6.15 -17.44 -11.28
C GLN A 454 6.50 -16.36 -12.32
N ALA A 455 5.51 -15.82 -13.03
CA ALA A 455 5.74 -14.78 -14.03
C ALA A 455 6.33 -13.50 -13.43
N GLU A 456 5.85 -13.11 -12.25
CA GLU A 456 6.36 -11.95 -11.51
C GLU A 456 7.79 -12.20 -11.01
N VAL A 457 8.05 -13.38 -10.45
CA VAL A 457 9.39 -13.78 -9.98
C VAL A 457 10.40 -13.73 -11.12
N ARG A 458 10.07 -14.26 -12.30
CA ARG A 458 10.93 -14.21 -13.50
C ARG A 458 11.20 -12.77 -13.95
N SER A 459 10.18 -11.92 -13.95
CA SER A 459 10.32 -10.51 -14.31
C SER A 459 11.26 -9.76 -13.36
N LEU A 460 11.12 -9.97 -12.05
CA LEU A 460 11.96 -9.35 -11.04
C LEU A 460 13.38 -9.93 -11.03
N ALA A 461 13.54 -11.22 -11.33
CA ALA A 461 14.83 -11.86 -11.51
C ALA A 461 15.59 -11.24 -12.68
N ALA A 462 14.93 -11.05 -13.84
CA ALA A 462 15.53 -10.40 -15.00
C ALA A 462 15.98 -8.97 -14.71
N LYS A 463 15.17 -8.19 -13.99
CA LYS A 463 15.55 -6.82 -13.58
C LYS A 463 16.72 -6.81 -12.60
N THR A 464 16.73 -7.72 -11.62
CA THR A 464 17.83 -7.86 -10.67
C THR A 464 19.13 -8.28 -11.37
N ALA A 465 19.03 -9.21 -12.32
CA ALA A 465 20.14 -9.63 -13.16
C ALA A 465 20.74 -8.47 -13.94
N ALA A 466 19.92 -7.58 -14.52
CA ALA A 466 20.38 -6.41 -15.24
C ALA A 466 21.15 -5.40 -14.35
N VAL A 467 20.83 -5.33 -13.05
CA VAL A 467 21.57 -4.52 -12.06
C VAL A 467 22.88 -5.19 -11.66
N LEU A 468 22.86 -6.51 -11.49
CA LEU A 468 24.04 -7.31 -11.14
C LEU A 468 24.92 -7.66 -12.34
N ASP A 469 24.63 -7.13 -13.53
CA ASP A 469 25.37 -7.48 -14.74
C ASP A 469 26.80 -6.95 -14.69
N LYS A 470 27.76 -7.86 -14.90
CA LYS A 470 29.20 -7.58 -14.99
C LYS A 470 29.73 -7.63 -16.44
N ALA A 471 28.89 -7.89 -17.44
CA ALA A 471 29.33 -7.99 -18.83
C ALA A 471 29.88 -6.64 -19.35
N SER A 472 31.10 -6.69 -19.90
CA SER A 472 31.90 -5.53 -20.24
C SER A 472 31.94 -5.27 -21.75
N ASP A 473 30.83 -4.87 -22.36
CA ASP A 473 30.89 -4.36 -23.73
C ASP A 473 30.25 -2.97 -23.80
N THR A 474 31.11 -1.95 -23.92
CA THR A 474 30.83 -0.55 -24.27
C THR A 474 29.95 0.33 -23.37
N GLN A 475 29.18 -0.19 -22.40
CA GLN A 475 28.43 0.62 -21.43
C GLN A 475 28.81 0.41 -19.95
N GLY A 476 29.72 -0.52 -19.65
CA GLY A 476 30.22 -0.79 -18.31
C GLY A 476 29.21 -1.42 -17.34
N ALA A 477 29.69 -2.28 -16.45
CA ALA A 477 28.86 -3.04 -15.53
C ALA A 477 28.05 -2.11 -14.60
N THR A 478 26.73 -2.29 -14.56
CA THR A 478 25.81 -1.53 -13.67
C THR A 478 26.22 -1.70 -12.21
N GLU A 479 26.62 -2.91 -11.81
CA GLU A 479 27.09 -3.20 -10.45
C GLU A 479 28.28 -2.33 -10.06
N ASP A 480 29.23 -2.10 -10.97
CA ASP A 480 30.43 -1.31 -10.68
C ASP A 480 30.08 0.15 -10.39
N VAL A 481 29.14 0.72 -11.15
CA VAL A 481 28.68 2.10 -10.92
C VAL A 481 28.02 2.21 -9.55
N ILE A 482 27.14 1.27 -9.19
CA ILE A 482 26.46 1.27 -7.88
C ILE A 482 27.47 1.12 -6.74
N ARG A 483 28.47 0.23 -6.88
CA ARG A 483 29.56 0.09 -5.90
C ARG A 483 30.42 1.33 -5.78
N ASN A 484 30.72 2.01 -6.88
CA ASN A 484 31.46 3.26 -6.85
C ASN A 484 30.67 4.37 -6.15
N ILE A 485 29.33 4.42 -6.33
CA ILE A 485 28.48 5.34 -5.57
C ILE A 485 28.60 5.05 -4.06
N GLN A 486 28.46 3.79 -3.64
CA GLN A 486 28.60 3.41 -2.24
C GLN A 486 29.99 3.77 -1.67
N LYS A 487 31.05 3.55 -2.45
CA LYS A 487 32.42 3.92 -2.07
C LYS A 487 32.57 5.44 -1.88
N VAL A 488 32.10 6.23 -2.85
CA VAL A 488 32.14 7.70 -2.78
C VAL A 488 31.37 8.20 -1.54
N MET A 489 30.23 7.59 -1.23
CA MET A 489 29.47 7.89 -0.02
C MET A 489 30.26 7.59 1.26
N ALA A 490 30.85 6.39 1.37
CA ALA A 490 31.63 5.99 2.53
C ALA A 490 32.88 6.87 2.73
N GLU A 491 33.53 7.32 1.65
CA GLU A 491 34.75 8.12 1.73
C GLU A 491 34.47 9.60 2.01
N ARG A 492 33.41 10.16 1.41
CA ARG A 492 33.18 11.61 1.39
C ARG A 492 32.04 12.09 2.30
N LEU A 493 31.02 11.26 2.52
CA LEU A 493 29.75 11.68 3.12
C LEU A 493 29.41 10.95 4.42
N HIS A 494 30.30 10.08 4.90
CA HIS A 494 30.03 9.20 6.02
C HIS A 494 29.87 9.94 7.36
N LEU A 495 29.07 9.37 8.26
CA LEU A 495 28.61 10.00 9.49
C LEU A 495 29.75 10.31 10.47
N ASP A 496 30.83 9.52 10.44
CA ASP A 496 32.05 9.73 11.24
C ASP A 496 32.66 11.12 11.02
N LYS A 497 32.61 11.64 9.78
CA LYS A 497 33.07 13.00 9.46
C LYS A 497 32.27 14.06 10.21
N ILE A 498 30.95 13.86 10.36
CA ILE A 498 30.06 14.74 11.14
C ILE A 498 30.33 14.57 12.65
N GLU A 499 30.58 13.35 13.12
CA GLU A 499 30.93 13.11 14.52
C GLU A 499 32.21 13.82 14.96
N VAL A 500 33.22 13.86 14.09
CA VAL A 500 34.49 14.57 14.34
C VAL A 500 34.22 16.07 14.56
N LEU A 501 33.37 16.68 13.71
CA LEU A 501 33.01 18.08 13.85
C LEU A 501 32.21 18.37 15.14
N ALA A 502 31.35 17.44 15.54
CA ALA A 502 30.50 17.59 16.72
C ALA A 502 31.27 17.54 18.06
N LYS A 503 32.45 16.90 18.10
CA LYS A 503 33.22 16.67 19.34
C LYS A 503 34.13 17.85 19.70
N LYS A 504 35.04 18.25 18.80
CA LYS A 504 35.94 19.42 18.96
C LYS A 504 36.47 19.88 17.59
N ALA A 505 35.60 20.40 16.71
CA ALA A 505 36.03 20.87 15.40
C ALA A 505 37.12 21.96 15.49
N THR A 506 38.28 21.69 14.90
CA THR A 506 39.28 22.69 14.54
C THR A 506 38.95 23.27 13.16
N GLN A 507 39.59 24.39 12.80
CA GLN A 507 39.48 24.93 11.43
C GLN A 507 39.94 23.91 10.39
N LYS A 508 41.00 23.16 10.72
CA LYS A 508 41.49 22.08 9.88
C LYS A 508 40.45 20.97 9.66
N ASP A 509 39.76 20.54 10.72
CA ASP A 509 38.71 19.51 10.60
C ASP A 509 37.54 19.98 9.72
N PHE A 510 37.18 21.27 9.80
CA PHE A 510 36.17 21.88 8.94
C PHE A 510 36.65 22.08 7.50
N ASP A 511 37.94 22.35 7.29
CA ASP A 511 38.51 22.49 5.95
C ASP A 511 38.62 21.13 5.27
N ASP A 512 38.96 20.07 6.01
CA ASP A 512 39.20 18.70 5.54
C ASP A 512 37.91 17.92 5.16
N ILE A 513 36.71 18.41 5.52
CA ILE A 513 35.45 17.79 5.08
C ILE A 513 35.12 18.14 3.62
N ASP A 514 34.57 17.15 2.91
CA ASP A 514 34.23 17.27 1.48
C ASP A 514 33.18 18.38 1.22
N GLN A 515 33.28 19.05 0.07
CA GLN A 515 32.39 20.17 -0.27
C GLN A 515 30.91 19.75 -0.38
N TRP A 516 30.63 18.53 -0.82
CA TRP A 516 29.27 17.99 -0.88
C TRP A 516 28.71 17.76 0.52
N LEU A 517 29.53 17.31 1.47
CA LEU A 517 29.13 17.21 2.88
C LEU A 517 28.88 18.60 3.49
N LYS A 518 29.72 19.60 3.18
CA LYS A 518 29.48 21.01 3.57
C LYS A 518 28.14 21.50 3.05
N LEU A 519 27.80 21.21 1.80
CA LEU A 519 26.51 21.57 1.22
C LEU A 519 25.34 20.90 1.94
N LYS A 520 25.46 19.60 2.27
CA LYS A 520 24.44 18.88 3.03
C LYS A 520 24.23 19.45 4.44
N LEU A 521 25.31 19.84 5.11
CA LEU A 521 25.27 20.50 6.41
C LEU A 521 24.68 21.92 6.31
N ALA A 522 25.03 22.69 5.28
CA ALA A 522 24.45 24.01 5.03
C ALA A 522 22.93 23.89 4.83
N ASN A 523 22.48 22.97 3.98
CA ASN A 523 21.06 22.67 3.77
C ASN A 523 20.36 22.10 5.01
N PHE A 524 21.09 21.43 5.91
CA PHE A 524 20.54 20.98 7.19
C PHE A 524 20.29 22.14 8.16
N LEU A 525 21.12 23.19 8.09
CA LEU A 525 21.01 24.38 8.91
C LEU A 525 20.16 25.50 8.29
N ASP A 526 19.58 25.24 7.11
CA ASP A 526 18.86 26.23 6.28
C ASP A 526 19.74 27.44 5.94
N GLU A 527 21.01 27.16 5.59
CA GLU A 527 22.00 28.15 5.21
C GLU A 527 22.57 27.90 3.81
N GLY A 528 23.05 28.96 3.16
CA GLY A 528 23.84 28.83 1.94
C GLY A 528 25.24 28.30 2.22
N LEU A 529 25.82 27.52 1.30
CA LEU A 529 27.18 26.95 1.44
C LEU A 529 28.25 28.01 1.78
N ALA A 530 28.15 29.21 1.20
CA ALA A 530 29.06 30.32 1.46
C ALA A 530 28.93 30.93 2.88
N GLN A 531 27.82 30.68 3.57
CA GLN A 531 27.53 31.19 4.91
C GLN A 531 27.90 30.19 6.01
N LEU A 532 28.15 28.93 5.65
CA LEU A 532 28.56 27.88 6.57
C LEU A 532 30.02 28.08 7.02
N ASN A 533 30.25 28.18 8.32
CA ASN A 533 31.59 28.30 8.90
C ASN A 533 31.74 27.49 10.19
N LEU A 534 32.98 27.40 10.68
CA LEU A 534 33.31 26.65 11.89
C LEU A 534 32.56 27.14 13.13
N GLU A 535 32.33 28.44 13.29
CA GLU A 535 31.60 28.99 14.45
C GLU A 535 30.15 28.52 14.47
N LYS A 536 29.48 28.52 13.32
CA LYS A 536 28.11 28.02 13.21
C LYS A 536 28.02 26.53 13.47
N ILE A 537 28.96 25.74 12.92
CA ILE A 537 29.08 24.32 13.26
C ILE A 537 29.28 24.12 14.76
N ARG A 538 30.08 24.96 15.44
CA ARG A 538 30.24 24.92 16.91
C ARG A 538 28.99 25.31 17.68
N GLN A 539 28.19 26.26 17.19
CA GLN A 539 26.91 26.64 17.81
C GLN A 539 25.91 25.49 17.82
N VAL A 540 25.93 24.64 16.79
CA VAL A 540 25.08 23.44 16.71
C VAL A 540 25.79 22.15 17.13
N ALA A 541 27.10 22.18 17.39
CA ALA A 541 27.91 21.00 17.68
C ALA A 541 27.39 20.24 18.90
N ALA A 542 26.97 20.93 19.96
CA ALA A 542 26.38 20.31 21.15
C ALA A 542 25.04 19.60 20.83
N THR A 543 24.22 20.19 19.96
CA THR A 543 22.96 19.62 19.47
C THR A 543 23.22 18.40 18.59
N ILE A 544 24.16 18.50 17.64
CA ILE A 544 24.59 17.39 16.77
C ILE A 544 25.18 16.26 17.62
N HIS A 545 26.02 16.58 18.61
CA HIS A 545 26.62 15.62 19.53
C HIS A 545 25.57 14.92 20.40
N THR A 546 24.54 15.65 20.84
CA THR A 546 23.42 15.09 21.60
C THR A 546 22.57 14.17 20.73
N LEU A 547 22.30 14.55 19.47
CA LEU A 547 21.59 13.73 18.48
C LEU A 547 22.31 12.40 18.22
N ILE A 548 23.62 12.48 18.00
CA ILE A 548 24.48 11.32 17.75
C ILE A 548 24.65 10.47 19.02
N GLY A 549 24.80 11.11 20.19
CA GLY A 549 24.95 10.42 21.47
C GLY A 549 23.70 9.66 21.92
N LYS A 550 22.50 10.15 21.53
CA LYS A 550 21.21 9.50 21.80
C LYS A 550 20.71 8.62 20.65
N ARG A 551 21.55 8.33 19.64
CA ARG A 551 21.14 7.57 18.46
C ARG A 551 20.47 6.23 18.78
N GLN A 552 20.95 5.52 19.81
CA GLN A 552 20.38 4.23 20.19
C GLN A 552 19.02 4.38 20.90
N GLU A 553 18.80 5.47 21.64
CA GLU A 553 17.50 5.78 22.25
C GLU A 553 16.48 6.19 21.18
N PHE A 554 16.88 7.02 20.20
CA PHE A 554 16.03 7.38 19.07
C PHE A 554 15.69 6.16 18.21
N TYR A 555 16.68 5.31 17.94
CA TYR A 555 16.50 4.06 17.22
C TYR A 555 15.56 3.10 17.97
N ALA A 556 15.79 2.88 19.27
CA ALA A 556 14.92 2.03 20.09
C ALA A 556 13.50 2.59 20.19
N ALA A 557 13.32 3.91 20.26
CA ALA A 557 12.01 4.55 20.27
C ALA A 557 11.31 4.43 18.90
N ALA A 558 12.04 4.62 17.80
CA ALA A 558 11.56 4.44 16.44
C ALA A 558 11.16 2.99 16.17
N VAL A 559 12.02 2.02 16.51
CA VAL A 559 11.74 0.57 16.44
C VAL A 559 10.57 0.19 17.36
N LYS A 560 10.48 0.73 18.57
CA LYS A 560 9.35 0.48 19.50
C LYS A 560 8.04 1.08 19.00
N ALA A 561 8.09 2.18 18.23
CA ALA A 561 6.93 2.77 17.57
C ALA A 561 6.53 1.98 16.31
N LEU A 562 7.51 1.52 15.51
CA LEU A 562 7.34 0.64 14.35
C LEU A 562 6.77 -0.74 14.75
N ASN A 563 7.35 -1.37 15.77
CA ASN A 563 6.91 -2.66 16.34
C ASN A 563 5.58 -2.53 17.10
N ARG A 564 5.01 -1.32 17.21
CA ARG A 564 3.66 -1.08 17.72
C ARG A 564 2.62 -0.80 16.62
N THR A 565 2.95 -0.81 15.32
CA THR A 565 1.94 -0.52 14.27
C THR A 565 2.27 -1.14 12.90
N TYR A 566 1.64 -2.29 12.58
CA TYR A 566 1.67 -2.93 11.27
C TYR A 566 0.70 -2.25 10.29
N GLN A 567 1.15 -1.24 9.53
CA GLN A 567 0.32 -0.50 8.57
C GLN A 567 1.14 0.12 7.41
N PHE A 568 1.54 -0.69 6.41
CA PHE A 568 2.44 -0.21 5.35
C PHE A 568 2.02 -0.51 3.90
N SER A 569 1.17 -1.49 3.64
CA SER A 569 0.77 -1.88 2.27
C SER A 569 0.01 -0.79 1.48
N PHE A 570 -0.50 0.24 2.15
CA PHE A 570 -1.37 1.25 1.55
C PHE A 570 -0.62 2.40 0.82
N ALA A 571 0.36 3.05 1.47
CA ALA A 571 1.02 4.21 0.87
C ALA A 571 1.89 3.82 -0.34
N TYR A 572 2.41 2.58 -0.34
CA TYR A 572 3.24 2.03 -1.40
C TYR A 572 2.45 1.71 -2.67
N ALA A 573 1.33 0.98 -2.57
CA ALA A 573 0.47 0.69 -3.73
C ALA A 573 -0.19 1.96 -4.30
N TYR A 574 -0.56 2.92 -3.44
CA TYR A 574 -1.21 4.17 -3.84
C TYR A 574 -0.23 5.21 -4.44
N ARG A 575 1.03 5.28 -3.96
CA ARG A 575 2.09 6.11 -4.59
C ARG A 575 2.62 5.48 -5.88
N ARG A 576 2.85 4.16 -5.91
CA ARG A 576 3.50 3.51 -7.06
C ARG A 576 2.58 3.44 -8.29
N SER A 577 1.26 3.47 -8.10
CA SER A 577 0.26 3.42 -9.18
C SER A 577 -0.11 4.78 -9.79
N THR A 578 0.32 5.92 -9.21
CA THR A 578 -0.14 7.26 -9.64
C THR A 578 0.96 8.32 -9.79
N ALA A 579 2.21 8.03 -9.43
CA ALA A 579 3.28 9.04 -9.32
C ALA A 579 4.18 9.19 -10.57
N LYS A 580 3.80 8.66 -11.73
CA LYS A 580 4.58 8.87 -12.97
C LYS A 580 3.75 9.27 -14.19
N THR A 581 2.43 9.29 -14.08
CA THR A 581 1.53 9.58 -15.20
C THR A 581 0.24 10.25 -14.71
N ALA A 582 -0.50 10.91 -15.61
CA ALA A 582 -1.78 11.52 -15.27
C ALA A 582 -2.81 10.45 -14.82
N LEU A 583 -3.64 10.75 -13.80
CA LEU A 583 -4.75 9.87 -13.39
C LEU A 583 -5.78 9.70 -14.50
N LEU A 584 -5.90 10.75 -15.32
CA LEU A 584 -6.77 10.83 -16.48
C LEU A 584 -6.03 11.59 -17.58
N ASP A 585 -6.05 11.08 -18.80
CA ASP A 585 -5.51 11.71 -20.00
C ASP A 585 -6.46 11.42 -21.17
N ILE A 586 -7.26 12.43 -21.53
CA ILE A 586 -8.26 12.38 -22.58
C ILE A 586 -7.87 13.37 -23.68
N GLU A 587 -7.80 12.91 -24.93
CA GLU A 587 -7.71 13.76 -26.11
C GLU A 587 -9.07 13.82 -26.80
N LEU A 588 -9.54 15.03 -27.09
CA LEU A 588 -10.84 15.32 -27.68
C LEU A 588 -10.64 16.05 -29.01
N ASP A 589 -10.98 15.40 -30.12
CA ASP A 589 -10.96 15.93 -31.48
C ASP A 589 -12.34 16.45 -31.89
N PHE A 590 -12.44 17.77 -32.08
CA PHE A 590 -13.68 18.46 -32.42
C PHE A 590 -13.99 18.47 -33.93
N SER A 591 -13.20 17.79 -34.78
CA SER A 591 -13.37 17.80 -36.23
C SER A 591 -14.62 17.06 -36.74
N GLU A 592 -15.02 15.98 -36.08
CA GLU A 592 -16.13 15.13 -36.54
C GLU A 592 -17.46 15.46 -35.84
N ASN A 593 -17.51 15.37 -34.50
CA ASN A 593 -18.74 15.54 -33.71
C ASN A 593 -18.62 16.61 -32.60
N PRO A 594 -18.41 17.90 -32.95
CA PRO A 594 -18.06 18.93 -31.98
C PRO A 594 -19.05 19.10 -30.82
N GLN A 595 -20.35 18.85 -31.05
CA GLN A 595 -21.40 18.95 -30.02
C GLN A 595 -21.29 17.83 -28.97
N VAL A 596 -21.09 16.59 -29.42
CA VAL A 596 -20.96 15.41 -28.53
C VAL A 596 -19.65 15.49 -27.75
N VAL A 597 -18.56 15.82 -28.44
CA VAL A 597 -17.23 15.98 -27.86
C VAL A 597 -17.21 17.14 -26.86
N GLY A 598 -17.86 18.27 -27.18
CA GLY A 598 -18.01 19.40 -26.25
C GLY A 598 -18.82 19.06 -25.00
N ALA A 599 -19.89 18.28 -25.15
CA ALA A 599 -20.68 17.79 -24.00
C ALA A 599 -19.86 16.85 -23.11
N LEU A 600 -19.03 15.98 -23.70
CA LEU A 600 -18.11 15.09 -22.97
C LEU A 600 -17.01 15.86 -22.25
N LEU A 601 -16.40 16.85 -22.89
CA LEU A 601 -15.44 17.75 -22.25
C LEU A 601 -16.08 18.44 -21.04
N GLN A 602 -17.30 18.96 -21.21
CA GLN A 602 -18.04 19.60 -20.12
C GLN A 602 -18.39 18.63 -18.99
N ALA A 603 -18.78 17.39 -19.30
CA ALA A 603 -19.00 16.36 -18.28
C ALA A 603 -17.71 16.00 -17.52
N ALA A 604 -16.61 15.80 -18.23
CA ALA A 604 -15.31 15.46 -17.63
C ALA A 604 -14.73 16.60 -16.78
N VAL A 605 -14.84 17.86 -17.24
CA VAL A 605 -14.50 19.03 -16.43
C VAL A 605 -15.39 19.14 -15.19
N ARG A 606 -16.61 18.58 -15.25
CA ARG A 606 -17.54 18.44 -14.13
C ARG A 606 -17.40 17.11 -13.37
N GLY A 607 -16.26 16.43 -13.52
CA GLY A 607 -15.94 15.22 -12.76
C GLY A 607 -16.78 14.00 -13.11
N ASP A 608 -17.66 14.07 -14.11
CA ASP A 608 -18.40 12.91 -14.63
C ASP A 608 -17.58 12.27 -15.76
N PHE A 609 -16.91 11.17 -15.40
CA PHE A 609 -16.09 10.39 -16.32
C PHE A 609 -16.80 9.14 -16.84
N SER A 610 -18.03 8.89 -16.40
CA SER A 610 -18.74 7.61 -16.61
C SER A 610 -18.71 7.21 -18.08
N ARG A 611 -19.15 8.12 -18.96
CA ARG A 611 -19.25 7.88 -20.39
C ARG A 611 -17.89 7.70 -21.08
N VAL A 612 -16.86 8.44 -20.65
CA VAL A 612 -15.50 8.32 -21.22
C VAL A 612 -14.84 6.98 -20.84
N LEU A 613 -15.18 6.44 -19.67
CA LEU A 613 -14.67 5.17 -19.18
C LEU A 613 -15.39 3.97 -19.82
N THR A 614 -16.70 4.10 -20.09
CA THR A 614 -17.53 2.97 -20.52
C THR A 614 -17.79 2.92 -22.01
N GLU A 615 -17.62 4.01 -22.76
CA GLU A 615 -17.93 4.08 -24.18
C GLU A 615 -16.70 4.49 -25.00
N SER A 616 -16.54 3.89 -26.18
CA SER A 616 -15.69 4.43 -27.24
C SER A 616 -16.51 5.45 -28.03
N VAL A 617 -16.08 6.71 -28.04
CA VAL A 617 -16.77 7.81 -28.73
C VAL A 617 -15.89 8.35 -29.84
N ASP A 618 -16.44 8.47 -31.05
CA ASP A 618 -15.73 9.05 -32.20
C ASP A 618 -15.24 10.47 -31.87
N GLY A 619 -13.98 10.73 -32.16
CA GLY A 619 -13.31 11.97 -31.77
C GLY A 619 -12.85 12.03 -30.30
N VAL A 620 -12.95 10.95 -29.51
CA VAL A 620 -12.41 10.90 -28.14
C VAL A 620 -11.42 9.75 -28.00
N ARG A 621 -10.17 10.08 -27.68
CA ARG A 621 -9.10 9.12 -27.41
C ARG A 621 -8.74 9.16 -25.92
N LEU A 622 -8.93 8.04 -25.23
CA LEU A 622 -8.50 7.89 -23.84
C LEU A 622 -7.10 7.27 -23.81
N ASN A 623 -6.12 8.04 -23.38
CA ASN A 623 -4.73 7.58 -23.24
C ASN A 623 -4.53 6.85 -21.92
N GLN A 624 -5.16 7.35 -20.87
CA GLN A 624 -5.11 6.77 -19.53
C GLN A 624 -6.35 7.17 -18.72
N ALA A 625 -6.94 6.21 -18.01
CA ALA A 625 -7.81 6.51 -16.87
C ALA A 625 -7.70 5.45 -15.80
N ARG A 626 -7.42 5.89 -14.57
CA ARG A 626 -7.36 5.04 -13.37
C ARG A 626 -8.26 5.61 -12.28
N LEU A 627 -9.20 4.79 -11.79
CA LEU A 627 -10.00 5.11 -10.59
C LEU A 627 -9.64 4.14 -9.45
N THR A 628 -9.80 4.61 -8.20
CA THR A 628 -9.45 3.84 -7.00
C THR A 628 -10.49 4.03 -5.89
N HIS A 629 -10.85 2.96 -5.19
CA HIS A 629 -11.73 2.96 -4.01
C HIS A 629 -11.10 2.13 -2.90
N GLU A 630 -11.09 2.65 -1.66
CA GLU A 630 -10.52 1.95 -0.51
C GLU A 630 -11.46 1.96 0.69
N VAL A 631 -11.40 0.90 1.50
CA VAL A 631 -11.94 0.84 2.86
C VAL A 631 -10.84 0.35 3.79
N ARG A 632 -10.57 1.12 4.84
CA ARG A 632 -9.69 0.73 5.94
C ARG A 632 -10.39 0.87 7.28
N ARG A 633 -10.34 -0.18 8.10
CA ARG A 633 -10.89 -0.17 9.46
C ARG A 633 -9.87 -0.74 10.43
N GLN A 634 -9.67 -0.04 11.54
CA GLN A 634 -8.84 -0.49 12.63
C GLN A 634 -9.66 -0.43 13.92
N SER A 635 -9.56 -1.46 14.74
CA SER A 635 -10.13 -1.46 16.09
C SER A 635 -9.13 -2.09 17.07
N SER A 636 -9.06 -1.53 18.27
CA SER A 636 -8.24 -2.08 19.35
C SER A 636 -9.08 -2.26 20.60
N VAL A 637 -8.94 -3.40 21.25
CA VAL A 637 -9.56 -3.70 22.54
C VAL A 637 -8.42 -3.97 23.52
N GLU A 638 -8.37 -3.23 24.62
CA GLU A 638 -7.38 -3.38 25.68
C GLU A 638 -8.12 -3.66 26.99
N ILE A 639 -7.80 -4.78 27.63
CA ILE A 639 -8.34 -5.17 28.93
C ILE A 639 -7.16 -5.31 29.86
N ALA A 640 -7.04 -4.41 30.82
CA ALA A 640 -6.02 -4.43 31.86
C ALA A 640 -6.68 -4.70 33.23
N LEU A 641 -6.33 -5.82 33.84
CA LEU A 641 -6.73 -6.24 35.19
C LEU A 641 -5.47 -6.61 35.99
N PRO A 642 -5.51 -6.63 37.33
CA PRO A 642 -4.40 -7.12 38.15
C PRO A 642 -4.00 -8.54 37.72
N HIS A 643 -2.74 -8.72 37.30
CA HIS A 643 -2.18 -9.98 36.78
C HIS A 643 -2.72 -10.48 35.43
N PHE A 644 -3.56 -9.71 34.73
CA PHE A 644 -4.08 -10.07 33.40
C PHE A 644 -4.14 -8.84 32.48
N ASP A 645 -3.31 -8.82 31.45
CA ASP A 645 -3.34 -7.82 30.38
C ASP A 645 -3.61 -8.53 29.04
N ARG A 646 -4.66 -8.11 28.34
CA ARG A 646 -4.98 -8.59 27.00
C ARG A 646 -5.22 -7.40 26.08
N LYS A 647 -4.30 -7.20 25.14
CA LYS A 647 -4.45 -6.27 24.02
C LYS A 647 -4.73 -7.01 22.72
N LYS A 648 -5.78 -6.59 22.03
CA LYS A 648 -6.19 -7.11 20.74
C LYS A 648 -6.29 -5.97 19.73
N VAL A 649 -5.71 -6.18 18.56
CA VAL A 649 -5.78 -5.24 17.43
C VAL A 649 -6.37 -5.97 16.24
N LEU A 650 -7.30 -5.31 15.55
CA LEU A 650 -7.90 -5.79 14.31
C LEU A 650 -7.67 -4.73 13.24
N VAL A 651 -7.26 -5.17 12.06
CA VAL A 651 -7.06 -4.30 10.90
C VAL A 651 -7.68 -4.99 9.69
N THR A 652 -8.69 -4.37 9.09
CA THR A 652 -9.24 -4.82 7.81
C THR A 652 -8.99 -3.76 6.77
N GLN A 653 -8.52 -4.18 5.61
CA GLN A 653 -8.23 -3.34 4.46
C GLN A 653 -8.84 -3.96 3.21
N ALA A 654 -9.38 -3.13 2.32
CA ALA A 654 -9.77 -3.52 0.99
C ALA A 654 -9.54 -2.34 0.05
N LEU A 655 -8.85 -2.59 -1.05
CA LEU A 655 -8.56 -1.63 -2.11
C LEU A 655 -9.02 -2.24 -3.42
N ALA A 656 -9.89 -1.52 -4.13
CA ALA A 656 -10.23 -1.81 -5.51
C ALA A 656 -9.72 -0.70 -6.43
N THR A 657 -9.21 -1.07 -7.60
CA THR A 657 -8.82 -0.11 -8.65
C THR A 657 -9.44 -0.53 -9.97
N VAL A 658 -9.61 0.41 -10.90
CA VAL A 658 -10.00 0.11 -12.27
C VAL A 658 -9.18 0.95 -13.24
N ASP A 659 -8.66 0.28 -14.26
CA ASP A 659 -7.99 0.88 -15.39
C ASP A 659 -8.82 0.69 -16.66
N ALA A 660 -9.01 1.75 -17.44
CA ALA A 660 -9.59 1.64 -18.77
C ALA A 660 -8.48 1.45 -19.82
N VAL A 661 -8.54 0.35 -20.57
CA VAL A 661 -7.56 -0.03 -21.59
C VAL A 661 -8.28 -0.31 -22.91
N GLU A 662 -7.69 0.13 -24.03
CA GLU A 662 -8.18 -0.21 -25.38
C GLU A 662 -7.54 -1.50 -25.89
N LEU A 663 -8.34 -2.56 -26.06
CA LEU A 663 -7.94 -3.88 -26.54
C LEU A 663 -9.07 -4.49 -27.39
N ASP A 664 -9.11 -4.17 -28.69
CA ASP A 664 -10.22 -4.51 -29.59
C ASP A 664 -11.59 -4.07 -29.02
N GLY A 665 -11.63 -2.84 -28.50
CA GLY A 665 -12.73 -2.24 -27.74
C GLY A 665 -12.36 -1.91 -26.29
N ARG A 666 -13.21 -1.13 -25.62
CA ARG A 666 -12.96 -0.69 -24.24
C ARG A 666 -13.04 -1.83 -23.23
N VAL A 667 -11.95 -2.07 -22.51
CA VAL A 667 -11.87 -3.03 -21.40
C VAL A 667 -11.57 -2.29 -20.10
N LEU A 668 -12.37 -2.55 -19.08
CA LEU A 668 -12.16 -2.10 -17.71
C LEU A 668 -11.45 -3.22 -16.94
N LEU A 669 -10.20 -3.01 -16.55
CA LEU A 669 -9.42 -3.93 -15.74
C LEU A 669 -9.57 -3.55 -14.27
N TYR A 670 -10.40 -4.30 -13.54
CA TYR A 670 -10.53 -4.13 -12.10
C TYR A 670 -9.47 -4.94 -11.35
N GLU A 671 -8.86 -4.35 -10.33
CA GLU A 671 -7.98 -5.06 -9.39
C GLU A 671 -8.56 -4.98 -7.99
N LEU A 672 -8.43 -6.05 -7.20
CA LEU A 672 -8.81 -6.11 -5.80
C LEU A 672 -7.61 -6.58 -4.97
N LYS A 673 -7.34 -5.90 -3.87
CA LYS A 673 -6.47 -6.37 -2.79
C LYS A 673 -7.18 -6.15 -1.46
N ALA A 674 -7.49 -7.22 -0.75
CA ALA A 674 -8.12 -7.16 0.55
C ALA A 674 -7.36 -8.00 1.57
N SER A 675 -7.32 -7.53 2.81
CA SER A 675 -6.80 -8.29 3.93
C SER A 675 -7.58 -8.05 5.21
N ASP A 676 -7.62 -9.06 6.06
CA ASP A 676 -8.10 -8.96 7.43
C ASP A 676 -7.03 -9.53 8.35
N LYS A 677 -6.54 -8.74 9.30
CA LYS A 677 -5.49 -9.09 10.25
C LYS A 677 -6.00 -8.99 11.68
N VAL A 678 -5.82 -10.06 12.44
CA VAL A 678 -6.13 -10.13 13.86
C VAL A 678 -4.82 -10.35 14.62
N THR A 679 -4.56 -9.51 15.61
CA THR A 679 -3.38 -9.65 16.47
C THR A 679 -3.80 -9.64 17.92
N VAL A 680 -3.45 -10.70 18.64
CA VAL A 680 -3.48 -10.75 20.10
C VAL A 680 -2.04 -10.58 20.56
N VAL A 681 -1.74 -9.40 21.08
CA VAL A 681 -0.36 -8.95 21.31
C VAL A 681 0.39 -9.96 22.18
N GLY A 682 1.53 -10.41 21.67
CA GLY A 682 2.42 -11.35 22.33
C GLY A 682 1.89 -12.77 22.50
N ARG A 683 0.79 -13.12 21.81
CA ARG A 683 0.21 -14.47 21.83
C ARG A 683 0.02 -15.04 20.44
N ARG A 684 -0.72 -14.35 19.55
CA ARG A 684 -0.96 -14.87 18.20
C ARG A 684 -1.28 -13.78 17.19
N SER A 685 -1.00 -14.05 15.92
CA SER A 685 -1.39 -13.22 14.79
C SER A 685 -2.05 -14.09 13.71
N SER A 686 -3.05 -13.57 13.01
CA SER A 686 -3.62 -14.20 11.82
C SER A 686 -3.91 -13.15 10.76
N GLU A 687 -3.68 -13.48 9.50
CA GLU A 687 -3.90 -12.60 8.37
C GLU A 687 -4.40 -13.38 7.16
N LEU A 688 -5.57 -13.01 6.65
CA LEU A 688 -6.14 -13.54 5.42
C LEU A 688 -6.06 -12.47 4.34
N ILE A 689 -5.54 -12.82 3.18
CA ILE A 689 -5.31 -11.93 2.04
C ILE A 689 -6.03 -12.50 0.82
N VAL A 690 -6.74 -11.64 0.09
CA VAL A 690 -7.33 -11.95 -1.21
C VAL A 690 -6.88 -10.91 -2.22
N ALA A 691 -6.23 -11.35 -3.29
CA ALA A 691 -5.82 -10.50 -4.40
C ALA A 691 -6.39 -11.05 -5.72
N ALA A 692 -7.02 -10.20 -6.53
CA ALA A 692 -7.66 -10.63 -7.77
C ALA A 692 -7.60 -9.56 -8.87
N ASN A 693 -7.56 -10.00 -10.13
CA ASN A 693 -7.76 -9.16 -11.31
C ASN A 693 -8.98 -9.63 -12.10
N LEU A 694 -9.88 -8.69 -12.41
CA LEU A 694 -11.17 -8.93 -13.04
C LEU A 694 -11.31 -8.03 -14.28
N PRO A 695 -10.90 -8.51 -15.46
CA PRO A 695 -11.15 -7.80 -16.71
C PRO A 695 -12.64 -7.85 -17.08
N VAL A 696 -13.20 -6.70 -17.46
CA VAL A 696 -14.60 -6.54 -17.87
C VAL A 696 -14.65 -5.77 -19.19
N ARG A 697 -15.24 -6.38 -20.23
CA ARG A 697 -15.52 -5.66 -21.47
C ARG A 697 -16.68 -4.71 -21.25
N ALA A 698 -16.49 -3.44 -21.59
CA ALA A 698 -17.54 -2.45 -21.50
C ALA A 698 -18.74 -2.89 -22.38
N GLY A 699 -19.96 -2.76 -21.85
CA GLY A 699 -21.20 -3.15 -22.54
C GLY A 699 -21.49 -4.65 -22.70
N SER A 700 -20.58 -5.58 -22.32
CA SER A 700 -20.80 -7.03 -22.53
C SER A 700 -20.65 -7.93 -21.29
N GLY A 701 -20.67 -7.37 -20.08
CA GLY A 701 -21.09 -8.02 -18.82
C GLY A 701 -20.32 -9.27 -18.31
N ILE A 702 -19.39 -9.84 -19.08
CA ILE A 702 -18.70 -11.08 -18.71
C ILE A 702 -17.50 -10.73 -17.83
N THR A 703 -17.59 -11.10 -16.54
CA THR A 703 -16.48 -11.07 -15.58
C THR A 703 -15.96 -12.49 -15.41
N VAL A 704 -14.78 -12.79 -15.93
CA VAL A 704 -14.05 -14.01 -15.58
C VAL A 704 -12.85 -13.57 -14.75
N TRP A 705 -12.72 -14.14 -13.54
CA TRP A 705 -11.54 -13.95 -12.72
C TRP A 705 -10.34 -14.34 -13.56
N ASN A 706 -9.34 -13.48 -13.69
CA ASN A 706 -8.15 -13.87 -14.43
C ASN A 706 -7.44 -14.99 -13.63
N PRO A 707 -7.41 -16.23 -14.14
CA PRO A 707 -6.88 -17.36 -13.38
C PRO A 707 -5.39 -17.18 -13.06
N ASP A 708 -4.65 -16.47 -13.90
CA ASP A 708 -3.20 -16.36 -13.79
C ASP A 708 -2.74 -15.12 -12.99
N LYS A 709 -3.69 -14.31 -12.51
CA LYS A 709 -3.39 -13.01 -11.88
C LYS A 709 -4.20 -12.77 -10.60
N GLY A 710 -3.99 -13.61 -9.60
CA GLY A 710 -4.53 -13.45 -8.24
C GLY A 710 -4.14 -14.60 -7.32
N PHE A 711 -4.37 -14.46 -6.01
CA PHE A 711 -4.17 -15.51 -5.03
C PHE A 711 -5.01 -15.28 -3.76
N VAL A 712 -5.20 -16.35 -2.98
CA VAL A 712 -5.64 -16.27 -1.58
C VAL A 712 -4.47 -16.69 -0.71
N GLY A 713 -3.99 -15.77 0.12
CA GLY A 713 -2.89 -16.02 1.05
C GLY A 713 -3.42 -16.06 2.48
N TYR A 714 -2.83 -16.89 3.32
CA TYR A 714 -3.10 -16.90 4.76
C TYR A 714 -1.83 -17.07 5.55
N ARG A 715 -1.70 -16.32 6.64
CA ARG A 715 -0.60 -16.43 7.59
C ARG A 715 -1.15 -16.50 9.00
N PHE A 716 -0.58 -17.39 9.80
CA PHE A 716 -0.89 -17.53 11.22
C PHE A 716 0.38 -17.76 12.01
N GLU A 717 0.48 -17.10 13.15
CA GLU A 717 1.58 -17.26 14.11
C GLU A 717 1.01 -17.46 15.51
N HIS A 718 1.50 -18.46 16.22
CA HIS A 718 1.14 -18.74 17.61
C HIS A 718 2.41 -18.82 18.47
N MET A 719 2.48 -17.97 19.49
CA MET A 719 3.60 -17.88 20.42
C MET A 719 3.23 -18.59 21.72
N LYS A 720 4.03 -19.57 22.11
CA LYS A 720 3.85 -20.36 23.35
C LYS A 720 5.13 -20.34 24.17
N LYS A 721 4.99 -20.07 25.46
CA LYS A 721 6.10 -20.17 26.42
C LYS A 721 6.11 -21.58 27.01
N LYS A 722 7.29 -22.16 27.15
CA LYS A 722 7.49 -23.49 27.77
C LYS A 722 6.56 -24.57 27.18
N LEU A 723 6.48 -24.62 25.86
CA LEU A 723 5.67 -25.59 25.14
C LEU A 723 6.17 -27.00 25.46
N LYS A 724 5.24 -27.90 25.77
CA LYS A 724 5.53 -29.32 25.96
C LYS A 724 5.29 -30.12 24.70
N ARG A 725 5.82 -31.34 24.66
CA ARG A 725 5.58 -32.30 23.58
C ARG A 725 4.10 -32.54 23.30
N GLU A 726 3.35 -32.88 24.35
CA GLU A 726 1.90 -33.16 24.27
C GLU A 726 1.11 -31.97 23.71
N GLU A 727 1.50 -30.75 24.07
CA GLU A 727 0.89 -29.51 23.60
C GLU A 727 1.26 -29.22 22.13
N LEU A 728 2.49 -29.53 21.72
CA LEU A 728 2.92 -29.39 20.32
C LEU A 728 2.19 -30.40 19.43
N GLU A 729 2.08 -31.65 19.85
CA GLU A 729 1.34 -32.69 19.12
C GLU A 729 -0.13 -32.30 18.98
N PHE A 730 -0.75 -31.80 20.06
CA PHE A 730 -2.10 -31.27 20.05
C PHE A 730 -2.31 -30.10 19.06
N GLU A 731 -1.39 -29.13 19.00
CA GLU A 731 -1.52 -27.97 18.11
C GLU A 731 -1.26 -28.35 16.64
N LEU A 732 -0.39 -29.33 16.37
CA LEU A 732 0.01 -29.71 15.01
C LEU A 732 -0.87 -30.78 14.36
N GLU A 733 -1.36 -31.77 15.12
CA GLU A 733 -2.19 -32.87 14.60
C GLU A 733 -3.31 -32.39 13.65
N PRO A 734 -4.11 -31.36 14.01
CA PRO A 734 -5.21 -30.96 13.15
C PRO A 734 -4.79 -30.12 11.94
N LEU A 735 -3.65 -29.42 12.02
CA LEU A 735 -3.06 -28.70 10.88
C LEU A 735 -2.46 -29.68 9.88
N VAL A 736 -1.78 -30.70 10.38
CA VAL A 736 -1.19 -31.78 9.58
C VAL A 736 -2.29 -32.57 8.86
N ALA A 737 -3.33 -32.97 9.56
CA ALA A 737 -4.45 -33.70 8.96
C ALA A 737 -5.20 -32.86 7.90
N GLY A 738 -5.28 -31.53 8.07
CA GLY A 738 -5.99 -30.63 7.15
C GLY A 738 -5.18 -30.20 5.94
N TYR A 739 -3.88 -29.92 6.11
CA TYR A 739 -3.05 -29.25 5.09
C TYR A 739 -1.83 -30.08 4.64
N PHE A 740 -1.46 -31.13 5.37
CA PHE A 740 -0.29 -31.97 5.09
C PHE A 740 -0.64 -33.47 5.09
N PRO A 741 -1.71 -33.91 4.39
CA PRO A 741 -2.23 -35.28 4.50
C PRO A 741 -1.24 -36.36 4.06
N ASP A 742 -0.28 -36.02 3.19
CA ASP A 742 0.73 -36.95 2.66
C ASP A 742 2.10 -36.83 3.35
N SER A 743 2.26 -35.95 4.35
CA SER A 743 3.56 -35.72 5.00
C SER A 743 3.90 -36.75 6.08
N PHE A 744 2.90 -37.46 6.60
CA PHE A 744 3.06 -38.49 7.63
C PHE A 744 2.16 -39.68 7.30
N GLY A 745 2.64 -40.89 7.56
CA GLY A 745 1.93 -42.11 7.16
C GLY A 745 1.29 -42.89 8.30
N THR A 746 0.48 -43.87 7.89
CA THR A 746 -0.02 -44.95 8.76
C THR A 746 0.56 -46.32 8.39
N ALA A 747 1.44 -46.37 7.39
CA ALA A 747 2.15 -47.57 6.96
C ALA A 747 3.49 -47.72 7.72
N ASP A 748 3.95 -48.96 7.92
CA ASP A 748 5.14 -49.30 8.72
C ASP A 748 6.46 -48.66 8.23
N ASP A 749 6.49 -48.08 7.02
CA ASP A 749 7.64 -47.45 6.38
C ASP A 749 7.62 -45.92 6.37
N GLN A 750 6.57 -45.28 6.90
CA GLN A 750 6.44 -43.82 6.96
C GLN A 750 6.50 -43.32 8.40
N GLN A 751 7.31 -42.28 8.64
CA GLN A 751 7.42 -41.65 9.96
C GLN A 751 6.07 -41.04 10.37
N THR A 752 5.65 -41.30 11.60
CA THR A 752 4.45 -40.70 12.19
C THR A 752 4.73 -39.30 12.74
N LEU A 753 3.70 -38.46 12.89
CA LEU A 753 3.85 -37.13 13.50
C LEU A 753 4.48 -37.20 14.89
N SER A 754 4.06 -38.16 15.72
CA SER A 754 4.57 -38.34 17.08
C SER A 754 6.06 -38.71 17.09
N GLU A 755 6.51 -39.55 16.14
CA GLU A 755 7.92 -39.91 16.00
C GLU A 755 8.78 -38.73 15.54
N TRP A 756 8.26 -37.90 14.64
CA TRP A 756 8.93 -36.67 14.19
C TRP A 756 9.06 -35.66 15.34
N ILE A 757 7.98 -35.39 16.07
CA ILE A 757 8.01 -34.53 17.26
C ILE A 757 9.00 -35.07 18.29
N GLY A 758 9.00 -36.38 18.56
CA GLY A 758 9.94 -36.99 19.49
C GLY A 758 11.40 -36.93 19.03
N ALA A 759 11.66 -36.89 17.73
CA ALA A 759 13.00 -36.67 17.20
C ALA A 759 13.44 -35.20 17.38
N LEU A 760 12.53 -34.24 17.18
CA LEU A 760 12.77 -32.83 17.40
C LEU A 760 13.08 -32.52 18.88
N ASP A 761 12.32 -33.09 19.81
CA ASP A 761 12.56 -32.97 21.27
C ASP A 761 13.99 -33.40 21.63
N ARG A 762 14.40 -34.59 21.18
CA ARG A 762 15.76 -35.10 21.39
C ARG A 762 16.84 -34.23 20.76
N HIS A 763 16.55 -33.58 19.63
CA HIS A 763 17.50 -32.67 19.00
C HIS A 763 17.64 -31.36 19.79
N ILE A 764 16.52 -30.82 20.28
CA ILE A 764 16.50 -29.62 21.13
C ILE A 764 17.30 -29.87 22.41
N ASP A 765 17.08 -31.00 23.08
CA ASP A 765 17.79 -31.36 24.32
C ASP A 765 19.31 -31.55 24.14
N GLN A 766 19.78 -31.83 22.91
CA GLN A 766 21.23 -31.87 22.61
C GLN A 766 21.86 -30.47 22.56
N VAL A 767 21.06 -29.45 22.27
CA VAL A 767 21.52 -28.06 22.07
C VAL A 767 21.25 -27.20 23.31
N GLU A 768 20.09 -27.41 23.96
CA GLU A 768 19.67 -26.69 25.14
C GLU A 768 18.86 -27.62 26.06
N GLU A 769 19.38 -27.88 27.25
CA GLU A 769 18.77 -28.80 28.23
C GLU A 769 17.50 -28.19 28.85
N ASN A 770 16.39 -28.33 28.13
CA ASN A 770 15.07 -27.88 28.58
C ASN A 770 14.39 -28.92 29.50
N GLY A 771 14.87 -30.17 29.44
CA GLY A 771 14.32 -31.31 30.16
C GLY A 771 13.36 -32.11 29.28
N PRO A 772 13.13 -33.39 29.61
CA PRO A 772 12.37 -34.30 28.75
C PRO A 772 10.97 -33.78 28.47
N ASP A 773 10.54 -33.90 27.21
CA ASP A 773 9.24 -33.46 26.70
C ASP A 773 8.98 -31.95 26.85
N GLN A 774 10.03 -31.12 27.00
CA GLN A 774 9.93 -29.66 27.05
C GLN A 774 10.70 -28.99 25.91
N PHE A 775 9.96 -28.34 25.01
CA PHE A 775 10.53 -27.64 23.86
C PHE A 775 11.02 -26.24 24.22
N GLY A 776 10.46 -25.62 25.26
CA GLY A 776 10.81 -24.25 25.66
C GLY A 776 9.95 -23.19 24.98
N ASN A 777 10.50 -22.00 24.71
CA ASN A 777 9.73 -20.92 24.09
C ASN A 777 9.62 -21.16 22.58
N THR A 778 8.40 -21.31 22.06
CA THR A 778 8.17 -21.77 20.69
C THR A 778 7.23 -20.82 19.93
N VAL A 779 7.54 -20.59 18.66
CA VAL A 779 6.63 -19.97 17.68
C VAL A 779 6.23 -21.02 16.66
N LEU A 780 4.93 -21.20 16.51
CA LEU A 780 4.32 -22.00 15.44
C LEU A 780 3.88 -21.04 14.34
N GLY A 781 4.31 -21.29 13.11
CA GLY A 781 3.94 -20.53 11.92
C GLY A 781 3.19 -21.40 10.91
N LEU A 782 2.08 -20.91 10.37
CA LEU A 782 1.39 -21.54 9.24
C LEU A 782 1.23 -20.51 8.12
N GLU A 783 1.69 -20.87 6.92
CA GLU A 783 1.36 -20.16 5.70
C GLU A 783 0.58 -21.07 4.77
N LEU A 784 -0.44 -20.50 4.11
CA LEU A 784 -1.22 -21.17 3.06
C LEU A 784 -1.32 -20.25 1.85
N SER A 785 -1.25 -20.82 0.65
CA SER A 785 -1.55 -20.14 -0.61
C SER A 785 -2.48 -20.99 -1.45
N TYR A 786 -3.57 -20.40 -1.92
CA TYR A 786 -4.48 -20.99 -2.89
C TYR A 786 -4.47 -20.17 -4.18
N PRO A 787 -4.51 -20.84 -5.35
CA PRO A 787 -4.80 -20.19 -6.61
C PRO A 787 -6.17 -19.50 -6.56
N ILE A 788 -6.31 -18.34 -7.20
CA ILE A 788 -7.53 -17.53 -7.11
C ILE A 788 -8.78 -18.22 -7.70
N GLN A 789 -8.58 -19.20 -8.57
CA GLN A 789 -9.62 -20.06 -9.16
C GLN A 789 -10.43 -20.80 -8.09
N THR A 790 -9.84 -21.06 -6.92
CA THR A 790 -10.56 -21.63 -5.78
C THR A 790 -11.71 -20.73 -5.31
N LEU A 791 -11.69 -19.44 -5.63
CA LEU A 791 -12.76 -18.48 -5.35
C LEU A 791 -13.78 -18.31 -6.50
N HIS A 792 -13.76 -19.16 -7.53
CA HIS A 792 -14.67 -19.04 -8.67
C HIS A 792 -16.16 -19.02 -8.25
N GLY A 793 -16.53 -19.73 -7.16
CA GLY A 793 -17.90 -19.73 -6.65
C GLY A 793 -18.35 -18.34 -6.19
N TRP A 794 -17.45 -17.59 -5.57
CA TRP A 794 -17.69 -16.20 -5.19
C TRP A 794 -17.87 -15.30 -6.40
N GLY A 795 -17.09 -15.54 -7.45
CA GLY A 795 -17.23 -14.87 -8.73
C GLY A 795 -18.61 -14.98 -9.36
N LEU A 796 -19.35 -16.05 -9.06
CA LEU A 796 -20.69 -16.31 -9.57
C LEU A 796 -21.79 -16.16 -8.50
N ALA A 797 -21.45 -15.64 -7.32
CA ALA A 797 -22.40 -15.53 -6.21
C ALA A 797 -23.65 -14.71 -6.61
N PRO A 798 -24.87 -15.18 -6.32
CA PRO A 798 -26.11 -14.54 -6.77
C PRO A 798 -26.48 -13.28 -5.96
N GLU A 799 -27.37 -12.44 -6.49
CA GLU A 799 -27.87 -11.26 -5.75
C GLU A 799 -28.93 -11.65 -4.72
N GLU A 800 -29.82 -12.59 -5.07
CA GLU A 800 -30.90 -13.05 -4.21
C GLU A 800 -30.38 -13.84 -3.01
N GLU A 801 -30.85 -13.48 -1.82
CA GLU A 801 -30.36 -14.07 -0.57
C GLU A 801 -30.83 -15.51 -0.38
N ASP A 802 -32.05 -15.82 -0.79
CA ASP A 802 -32.68 -17.14 -0.74
C ASP A 802 -32.28 -18.06 -1.90
N SER A 803 -31.12 -17.82 -2.51
CA SER A 803 -30.62 -18.67 -3.58
C SER A 803 -30.22 -20.07 -3.08
N ARG A 804 -30.18 -21.03 -4.01
CA ARG A 804 -29.67 -22.38 -3.72
C ARG A 804 -28.20 -22.35 -3.27
N GLU A 805 -27.40 -21.50 -3.89
CA GLU A 805 -25.96 -21.34 -3.66
C GLU A 805 -25.71 -20.89 -2.22
N TYR A 806 -26.46 -19.90 -1.70
CA TYR A 806 -26.32 -19.46 -0.32
C TYR A 806 -26.81 -20.48 0.71
N ARG A 807 -27.83 -21.27 0.36
CA ARG A 807 -28.21 -22.44 1.17
C ARG A 807 -27.10 -23.49 1.23
N GLU A 808 -26.46 -23.82 0.11
CA GLU A 808 -25.35 -24.77 0.09
C GLU A 808 -24.10 -24.21 0.80
N LEU A 809 -23.82 -22.92 0.67
CA LEU A 809 -22.78 -22.23 1.44
C LEU A 809 -23.02 -22.40 2.93
N TYR A 810 -24.23 -22.10 3.43
CA TYR A 810 -24.51 -22.21 4.86
C TYR A 810 -24.39 -23.66 5.35
N ARG A 811 -24.89 -24.64 4.59
CA ARG A 811 -24.71 -26.06 4.92
C ARG A 811 -23.23 -26.46 4.95
N SER A 812 -22.41 -25.94 4.04
CA SER A 812 -20.96 -26.18 4.01
C SER A 812 -20.27 -25.61 5.25
N VAL A 813 -20.61 -24.37 5.64
CA VAL A 813 -20.11 -23.73 6.87
C VAL A 813 -20.50 -24.56 8.11
N GLN A 814 -21.76 -25.00 8.20
CA GLN A 814 -22.23 -25.87 9.30
C GLN A 814 -21.41 -27.16 9.40
N ARG A 815 -21.25 -27.89 8.28
CA ARG A 815 -20.49 -29.14 8.25
C ARG A 815 -19.04 -28.91 8.69
N SER A 816 -18.40 -27.88 8.15
CA SER A 816 -17.00 -27.56 8.42
C SER A 816 -16.80 -27.20 9.89
N LEU A 817 -17.58 -26.26 10.46
CA LEU A 817 -17.41 -25.83 11.84
C LEU A 817 -17.76 -26.92 12.86
N ARG A 818 -18.85 -27.67 12.63
CA ARG A 818 -19.27 -28.77 13.51
C ARG A 818 -18.32 -29.96 13.48
N GLN A 819 -17.54 -30.13 12.41
CA GLN A 819 -16.47 -31.11 12.37
C GLN A 819 -15.20 -30.58 13.04
N VAL A 820 -14.80 -29.36 12.67
CA VAL A 820 -13.47 -28.83 13.00
C VAL A 820 -13.38 -28.32 14.42
N ILE A 821 -14.36 -27.55 14.92
CA ILE A 821 -14.29 -27.01 16.29
C ILE A 821 -14.20 -28.14 17.34
N PRO A 822 -15.05 -29.18 17.31
CA PRO A 822 -14.94 -30.28 18.27
C PRO A 822 -13.64 -31.08 18.10
N PHE A 823 -13.18 -31.28 16.86
CA PHE A 823 -11.92 -31.98 16.59
C PHE A 823 -10.73 -31.27 17.24
N TYR A 824 -10.63 -29.94 17.06
CA TYR A 824 -9.58 -29.12 17.66
C TYR A 824 -9.71 -29.03 19.19
N TRP A 825 -10.93 -28.88 19.73
CA TRP A 825 -11.13 -28.79 21.18
C TRP A 825 -10.81 -30.11 21.89
N PHE A 826 -11.29 -31.23 21.37
CA PHE A 826 -11.15 -32.55 22.01
C PHE A 826 -9.86 -33.29 21.66
N ALA A 827 -8.96 -32.70 20.87
CA ALA A 827 -7.62 -33.27 20.73
C ALA A 827 -6.86 -33.26 22.08
N ASP A 828 -7.21 -32.35 23.00
CA ASP A 828 -6.75 -32.35 24.38
C ASP A 828 -7.75 -33.18 25.20
N PRO A 829 -7.33 -34.34 25.76
CA PRO A 829 -8.25 -35.19 26.48
C PRO A 829 -8.80 -34.57 27.77
N ASP A 830 -8.13 -33.57 28.35
CA ASP A 830 -8.63 -32.90 29.55
C ASP A 830 -9.90 -32.09 29.25
N HIS A 831 -10.08 -31.64 28.01
CA HIS A 831 -11.28 -30.91 27.57
C HIS A 831 -12.56 -31.76 27.51
N TYR A 832 -12.48 -33.08 27.71
CA TYR A 832 -13.65 -33.92 27.95
C TYR A 832 -14.26 -33.70 29.34
N SER A 833 -13.59 -33.01 30.26
CA SER A 833 -14.07 -32.72 31.61
C SER A 833 -13.78 -31.26 32.01
N PRO A 834 -14.70 -30.52 32.67
CA PRO A 834 -16.01 -30.97 33.13
C PRO A 834 -17.04 -31.04 31.99
N LEU A 835 -18.05 -31.91 32.16
CA LEU A 835 -19.10 -32.14 31.15
C LEU A 835 -19.90 -30.88 30.79
N ILE A 836 -19.98 -29.88 31.67
CA ILE A 836 -20.64 -28.60 31.38
C ILE A 836 -19.98 -27.81 30.23
N ALA A 837 -18.67 -28.01 30.02
CA ALA A 837 -17.94 -27.46 28.88
C ALA A 837 -17.98 -28.40 27.66
N ALA A 838 -17.90 -29.71 27.87
CA ALA A 838 -17.82 -30.69 26.78
C ALA A 838 -19.18 -30.98 26.12
N ALA A 839 -20.26 -31.06 26.88
CA ALA A 839 -21.58 -31.47 26.39
C ALA A 839 -22.15 -30.54 25.30
N PRO A 840 -22.07 -29.20 25.41
CA PRO A 840 -22.56 -28.31 24.34
C PRO A 840 -21.83 -28.50 23.01
N LEU A 841 -20.51 -28.74 23.03
CA LEU A 841 -19.73 -29.04 21.82
C LEU A 841 -20.10 -30.39 21.20
N LEU A 842 -20.27 -31.43 22.02
CA LEU A 842 -20.71 -32.74 21.55
C LEU A 842 -22.10 -32.67 20.94
N VAL A 843 -23.03 -31.95 21.57
CA VAL A 843 -24.37 -31.73 21.01
C VAL A 843 -24.28 -30.95 19.70
N TYR A 844 -23.53 -29.85 19.67
CA TYR A 844 -23.29 -29.03 18.48
C TYR A 844 -22.75 -29.85 17.30
N GLN A 845 -21.76 -30.72 17.54
CA GLN A 845 -21.17 -31.62 16.53
C GLN A 845 -22.21 -32.45 15.78
N PHE A 846 -23.23 -32.94 16.48
CA PHE A 846 -24.22 -33.88 15.94
C PHE A 846 -25.58 -33.25 15.63
N LEU A 847 -25.73 -31.92 15.78
CA LEU A 847 -26.93 -31.23 15.34
C LEU A 847 -27.15 -31.47 13.83
N PRO A 848 -28.40 -31.71 13.38
CA PRO A 848 -28.68 -31.86 11.95
C PRO A 848 -28.26 -30.63 11.15
N ILE A 849 -27.75 -30.85 9.93
CA ILE A 849 -27.41 -29.76 9.00
C ILE A 849 -28.71 -29.27 8.33
N SER A 850 -29.04 -27.99 8.51
CA SER A 850 -30.30 -27.46 7.97
C SER A 850 -30.25 -25.96 7.69
N THR A 851 -31.01 -25.51 6.69
CA THR A 851 -31.23 -24.09 6.38
C THR A 851 -32.61 -23.60 6.83
N GLN A 852 -33.56 -24.51 7.06
CA GLN A 852 -34.90 -24.22 7.56
C GLN A 852 -35.42 -25.40 8.37
N ILE A 853 -36.10 -25.11 9.47
CA ILE A 853 -36.79 -26.14 10.26
C ILE A 853 -38.25 -25.75 10.48
N LYS A 854 -39.15 -26.74 10.36
CA LYS A 854 -40.56 -26.62 10.73
C LYS A 854 -40.88 -27.60 11.84
N LEU A 855 -41.54 -27.10 12.88
CA LEU A 855 -42.02 -27.88 14.00
C LEU A 855 -43.55 -27.93 13.94
N ALA A 856 -44.11 -29.12 13.75
CA ALA A 856 -45.54 -29.36 13.80
C ALA A 856 -45.83 -30.33 14.96
N GLY A 857 -46.23 -29.79 16.11
CA GLY A 857 -46.27 -30.56 17.36
C GLY A 857 -44.86 -31.03 17.75
N SER A 858 -44.65 -32.34 17.87
CA SER A 858 -43.33 -32.94 18.16
C SER A 858 -42.56 -33.35 16.90
N THR A 859 -43.11 -33.15 15.70
CA THR A 859 -42.49 -33.58 14.45
C THR A 859 -41.60 -32.48 13.88
N LEU A 860 -40.29 -32.78 13.80
CA LEU A 860 -39.27 -31.91 13.21
C LEU A 860 -39.07 -32.25 11.74
N THR A 861 -39.29 -31.27 10.85
CA THR A 861 -38.98 -31.38 9.42
C THR A 861 -37.85 -30.42 9.06
N LEU A 862 -36.82 -30.94 8.38
CA LEU A 862 -35.62 -30.19 7.99
C LEU A 862 -35.67 -29.79 6.52
N ASN A 863 -35.07 -28.63 6.18
CA ASN A 863 -34.92 -28.11 4.82
C ASN A 863 -36.26 -28.00 4.05
N SER A 864 -37.32 -27.59 4.74
CA SER A 864 -38.72 -27.65 4.28
C SER A 864 -39.20 -26.47 3.42
N GLY A 865 -38.28 -25.71 2.82
CA GLY A 865 -38.57 -24.42 2.19
C GLY A 865 -37.30 -23.61 1.90
N ASP A 866 -37.49 -22.36 1.50
CA ASP A 866 -36.46 -21.58 0.80
C ASP A 866 -35.59 -20.69 1.72
N GLU A 867 -35.83 -20.71 3.03
CA GLU A 867 -35.02 -19.97 4.00
C GLU A 867 -33.55 -20.43 4.02
N VAL A 868 -32.67 -19.44 4.21
CA VAL A 868 -31.22 -19.62 4.27
C VAL A 868 -30.76 -19.99 5.68
N PHE A 869 -31.41 -19.44 6.71
CA PHE A 869 -31.05 -19.64 8.10
C PHE A 869 -32.24 -20.19 8.88
N TRP A 870 -32.00 -21.23 9.68
CA TRP A 870 -32.96 -21.65 10.68
C TRP A 870 -32.82 -20.79 11.93
N ASP A 871 -33.95 -20.50 12.58
CA ASP A 871 -33.98 -19.65 13.78
C ASP A 871 -33.58 -20.44 15.02
N TYR A 872 -32.29 -20.46 15.34
CA TYR A 872 -31.75 -21.16 16.52
C TYR A 872 -32.06 -20.44 17.84
N ARG A 873 -32.54 -19.19 17.80
CA ARG A 873 -32.89 -18.42 19.00
C ARG A 873 -34.29 -18.78 19.51
N ASP A 874 -35.11 -19.38 18.67
CA ASP A 874 -36.35 -20.02 19.09
C ASP A 874 -36.00 -21.30 19.89
N GLN A 875 -36.30 -21.25 21.18
CA GLN A 875 -35.94 -22.31 22.12
C GLN A 875 -36.58 -23.64 21.75
N SER A 876 -37.83 -23.64 21.27
CA SER A 876 -38.55 -24.87 20.91
C SER A 876 -37.88 -25.57 19.72
N LYS A 877 -37.38 -24.76 18.79
CA LYS A 877 -36.65 -25.19 17.60
C LYS A 877 -35.27 -25.75 17.93
N LEU A 878 -34.51 -25.08 18.79
CA LEU A 878 -33.21 -25.56 19.27
C LEU A 878 -33.35 -26.87 20.03
N ASP A 879 -34.32 -26.95 20.95
CA ASP A 879 -34.59 -28.14 21.74
C ASP A 879 -34.96 -29.33 20.84
N ALA A 880 -35.79 -29.10 19.80
CA ALA A 880 -36.16 -30.13 18.83
C ALA A 880 -34.95 -30.63 18.01
N MET A 881 -34.05 -29.73 17.59
CA MET A 881 -32.81 -30.09 16.87
C MET A 881 -31.86 -30.90 17.77
N ALA A 882 -31.69 -30.50 19.03
CA ALA A 882 -30.86 -31.22 19.99
C ALA A 882 -31.44 -32.59 20.34
N GLN A 883 -32.76 -32.73 20.41
CA GLN A 883 -33.44 -33.99 20.69
C GLN A 883 -33.66 -34.89 19.45
N SER A 884 -33.25 -34.44 18.26
CA SER A 884 -33.44 -35.21 17.03
C SER A 884 -32.78 -36.60 17.12
N SER A 885 -33.34 -37.57 16.37
CA SER A 885 -32.79 -38.93 16.29
C SER A 885 -31.34 -38.94 15.81
N THR A 886 -30.97 -38.02 14.91
CA THR A 886 -29.60 -37.88 14.40
C THR A 886 -28.64 -37.47 15.51
N THR A 887 -28.99 -36.43 16.29
CA THR A 887 -28.17 -35.95 17.41
C THR A 887 -28.00 -37.04 18.47
N ARG A 888 -29.11 -37.69 18.87
CA ARG A 888 -29.09 -38.75 19.88
C ARG A 888 -28.20 -39.93 19.49
N LEU A 889 -28.38 -40.45 18.28
CA LEU A 889 -27.57 -41.58 17.79
C LEU A 889 -26.09 -41.20 17.62
N GLY A 890 -25.80 -39.96 17.20
CA GLY A 890 -24.43 -39.44 17.11
C GLY A 890 -23.75 -39.41 18.48
N LEU A 891 -24.42 -38.87 19.49
CA LEU A 891 -23.93 -38.81 20.87
C LEU A 891 -23.71 -40.20 21.48
N GLU A 892 -24.65 -41.14 21.29
CA GLU A 892 -24.50 -42.51 21.79
C GLU A 892 -23.22 -43.17 21.24
N ARG A 893 -22.94 -43.01 19.95
CA ARG A 893 -21.70 -43.51 19.33
C ARG A 893 -20.47 -42.77 19.85
N ALA A 894 -20.53 -41.46 20.01
CA ALA A 894 -19.43 -40.64 20.50
C ALA A 894 -19.04 -41.02 21.93
N VAL A 895 -20.02 -41.15 22.84
CA VAL A 895 -19.79 -41.56 24.24
C VAL A 895 -19.06 -42.91 24.29
N MET A 896 -19.50 -43.90 23.51
CA MET A 896 -18.82 -45.21 23.44
C MET A 896 -17.39 -45.12 22.89
N ALA A 897 -17.16 -44.25 21.91
CA ALA A 897 -15.84 -44.03 21.34
C ALA A 897 -14.88 -43.35 22.33
N ILE A 898 -15.36 -42.29 23.00
CA ILE A 898 -14.60 -41.53 24.02
C ILE A 898 -14.23 -42.45 25.18
N GLN A 899 -15.17 -43.21 25.72
CA GLN A 899 -14.91 -44.14 26.81
C GLN A 899 -13.81 -45.16 26.46
N ARG A 900 -13.91 -45.76 25.27
CA ARG A 900 -12.93 -46.75 24.79
C ARG A 900 -11.54 -46.15 24.60
N ARG A 901 -11.45 -45.00 23.91
CA ARG A 901 -10.17 -44.32 23.65
C ARG A 901 -9.52 -43.82 24.94
N SER A 902 -10.31 -43.30 25.87
CA SER A 902 -9.82 -42.81 27.16
C SER A 902 -9.17 -43.94 27.98
N ARG A 903 -9.80 -45.12 28.03
CA ARG A 903 -9.19 -46.31 28.69
C ARG A 903 -7.89 -46.76 28.02
N GLN A 904 -7.86 -46.78 26.69
CA GLN A 904 -6.65 -47.14 25.94
C GLN A 904 -5.49 -46.18 26.20
N ARG A 905 -5.78 -44.92 26.52
CA ARG A 905 -4.80 -43.87 26.85
C ARG A 905 -4.55 -43.71 28.35
N GLY A 906 -5.11 -44.58 29.21
CA GLY A 906 -4.93 -44.50 30.67
C GLY A 906 -5.68 -43.36 31.36
N LEU A 907 -6.64 -42.73 30.69
CA LEU A 907 -7.42 -41.58 31.17
C LEU A 907 -8.69 -42.06 31.89
N GLU A 908 -8.55 -42.77 33.01
CA GLU A 908 -9.67 -43.42 33.69
C GLU A 908 -10.74 -42.44 34.18
N ARG A 909 -10.36 -41.25 34.63
CA ARG A 909 -11.30 -40.20 35.06
C ARG A 909 -12.27 -39.82 33.94
N VAL A 910 -11.75 -39.61 32.72
CA VAL A 910 -12.58 -39.29 31.55
C VAL A 910 -13.43 -40.49 31.15
N ALA A 911 -12.88 -41.70 31.19
CA ALA A 911 -13.64 -42.92 30.89
C ALA A 911 -14.83 -43.14 31.85
N ASP A 912 -14.67 -42.78 33.12
CA ASP A 912 -15.71 -42.89 34.15
C ASP A 912 -16.76 -41.77 34.04
N ASP A 913 -16.36 -40.52 33.79
CA ASP A 913 -17.27 -39.40 33.51
C ASP A 913 -18.25 -39.78 32.38
N TYR A 914 -17.72 -40.40 31.30
CA TYR A 914 -18.51 -40.81 30.13
C TYR A 914 -19.23 -42.16 30.28
N LYS A 915 -18.92 -42.95 31.32
CA LYS A 915 -19.70 -44.14 31.67
C LYS A 915 -21.09 -43.75 32.19
N MET A 916 -21.16 -42.62 32.90
CA MET A 916 -22.40 -42.10 33.49
C MET A 916 -23.12 -41.08 32.59
N ALA A 917 -22.43 -40.50 31.60
CA ALA A 917 -23.01 -39.55 30.67
C ALA A 917 -23.82 -40.24 29.55
N THR A 918 -25.13 -40.36 29.72
CA THR A 918 -26.04 -40.79 28.64
C THR A 918 -26.22 -39.67 27.61
N ALA A 919 -26.60 -40.01 26.36
CA ALA A 919 -26.92 -39.00 25.34
C ALA A 919 -28.02 -38.03 25.81
N ALA A 920 -29.05 -38.53 26.51
CA ALA A 920 -30.08 -37.68 27.10
C ALA A 920 -29.52 -36.75 28.20
N GLY A 921 -28.59 -37.24 29.01
CA GLY A 921 -27.90 -36.43 30.02
C GLY A 921 -27.06 -35.32 29.41
N LEU A 922 -26.28 -35.62 28.36
CA LEU A 922 -25.48 -34.62 27.64
C LEU A 922 -26.36 -33.56 26.97
N ILE A 923 -27.48 -33.96 26.35
CA ILE A 923 -28.47 -33.01 25.81
C ILE A 923 -29.06 -32.14 26.93
N GLY A 924 -29.40 -32.74 28.09
CA GLY A 924 -29.91 -32.02 29.24
C GLY A 924 -28.94 -30.96 29.76
N ILE A 925 -27.64 -31.29 29.87
CA ILE A 925 -26.60 -30.33 30.24
C ILE A 925 -26.50 -29.21 29.19
N ALA A 926 -26.44 -29.56 27.91
CA ALA A 926 -26.28 -28.59 26.82
C ALA A 926 -27.48 -27.64 26.66
N LEU A 927 -28.70 -28.07 26.99
CA LEU A 927 -29.90 -27.23 26.94
C LEU A 927 -30.22 -26.52 28.27
N GLY A 928 -29.57 -26.95 29.36
CA GLY A 928 -29.61 -26.33 30.69
C GLY A 928 -28.39 -25.45 30.94
N ASP A 929 -27.54 -25.84 31.89
CA ASP A 929 -26.39 -25.02 32.35
C ASP A 929 -25.35 -24.72 31.25
N GLY A 930 -25.30 -25.53 30.20
CA GLY A 930 -24.41 -25.35 29.04
C GLY A 930 -25.00 -24.56 27.87
N ARG A 931 -26.24 -24.06 28.00
CA ARG A 931 -27.00 -23.47 26.87
C ARG A 931 -26.30 -22.28 26.22
N ASP A 932 -25.76 -21.37 27.02
CA ASP A 932 -25.05 -20.19 26.51
C ASP A 932 -23.86 -20.57 25.61
N ASN A 933 -23.19 -21.68 25.91
CA ASN A 933 -22.08 -22.16 25.10
C ASN A 933 -22.56 -22.75 23.78
N LEU A 934 -23.68 -23.49 23.78
CA LEU A 934 -24.30 -24.02 22.56
C LEU A 934 -24.80 -22.88 21.65
N GLU A 935 -25.51 -21.91 22.23
CA GLU A 935 -26.01 -20.74 21.50
C GLU A 935 -24.86 -19.88 20.95
N SER A 936 -23.75 -19.75 21.69
CA SER A 936 -22.57 -19.05 21.19
C SER A 936 -21.94 -19.75 19.99
N LEU A 937 -21.91 -21.08 19.93
CA LEU A 937 -21.39 -21.82 18.77
C LEU A 937 -22.28 -21.59 17.53
N LEU A 938 -23.59 -21.65 17.71
CA LEU A 938 -24.58 -21.41 16.65
C LEU A 938 -24.58 -19.95 16.18
N MET A 939 -24.32 -19.00 17.08
CA MET A 939 -24.15 -17.59 16.74
C MET A 939 -22.94 -17.38 15.84
N VAL A 940 -21.80 -18.00 16.16
CA VAL A 940 -20.57 -17.90 15.36
C VAL A 940 -20.78 -18.47 13.96
N GLU A 941 -21.38 -19.66 13.87
CA GLU A 941 -21.76 -20.32 12.63
C GLU A 941 -22.65 -19.41 11.75
N ALA A 942 -23.69 -18.81 12.34
CA ALA A 942 -24.58 -17.89 11.64
C ALA A 942 -23.89 -16.57 11.24
N ASP A 943 -23.03 -16.01 12.08
CA ASP A 943 -22.34 -14.75 11.81
C ASP A 943 -21.34 -14.85 10.66
N ILE A 944 -20.60 -15.97 10.59
CA ILE A 944 -19.71 -16.28 9.45
C ILE A 944 -20.54 -16.34 8.17
N ALA A 945 -21.58 -17.16 8.15
CA ALA A 945 -22.42 -17.36 6.97
C ALA A 945 -23.15 -16.07 6.52
N ARG A 946 -23.69 -15.28 7.45
CA ARG A 946 -24.31 -13.98 7.14
C ARG A 946 -23.31 -12.99 6.56
N THR A 947 -22.09 -12.94 7.09
CA THR A 947 -21.05 -12.04 6.58
C THR A 947 -20.58 -12.48 5.19
N ALA A 948 -20.42 -13.79 4.99
CA ALA A 948 -20.13 -14.43 3.71
C ALA A 948 -21.20 -14.13 2.65
N ILE A 949 -22.48 -14.31 2.96
CA ILE A 949 -23.60 -14.00 2.04
C ILE A 949 -23.61 -12.52 1.68
N LYS A 950 -23.39 -11.62 2.65
CA LYS A 950 -23.23 -10.18 2.36
C LYS A 950 -22.06 -9.90 1.43
N ALA A 951 -20.96 -10.64 1.51
CA ALA A 951 -19.86 -10.54 0.55
C ALA A 951 -20.34 -10.98 -0.85
N GLY A 952 -20.96 -12.15 -0.97
CA GLY A 952 -21.51 -12.64 -2.25
C GLY A 952 -22.46 -11.65 -2.93
N LYS A 953 -23.38 -11.03 -2.17
CA LYS A 953 -24.29 -10.00 -2.69
C LYS A 953 -23.55 -8.76 -3.20
N LYS A 954 -22.44 -8.38 -2.55
CA LYS A 954 -21.58 -7.29 -3.03
C LYS A 954 -20.86 -7.65 -4.34
N MET A 955 -20.42 -8.90 -4.50
CA MET A 955 -19.90 -9.38 -5.78
C MET A 955 -20.97 -9.39 -6.88
N ALA A 956 -22.20 -9.80 -6.56
CA ALA A 956 -23.31 -9.78 -7.52
C ALA A 956 -23.59 -8.36 -8.04
N LYS A 957 -23.64 -7.37 -7.13
CA LYS A 957 -23.82 -5.96 -7.48
C LYS A 957 -22.64 -5.40 -8.26
N PHE A 958 -21.41 -5.76 -7.88
CA PHE A 958 -20.23 -5.44 -8.69
C PHE A 958 -20.41 -5.91 -10.13
N ARG A 959 -20.80 -7.18 -10.37
CA ARG A 959 -20.99 -7.67 -11.74
C ARG A 959 -22.07 -6.92 -12.52
N ALA A 960 -23.15 -6.51 -11.84
CA ALA A 960 -24.22 -5.74 -12.46
C ALA A 960 -23.76 -4.33 -12.87
N ASP A 961 -22.90 -3.69 -12.07
CA ASP A 961 -22.45 -2.33 -12.29
C ASP A 961 -21.12 -2.24 -13.07
N ALA A 962 -20.28 -3.28 -13.08
CA ALA A 962 -18.88 -3.22 -13.55
C ALA A 962 -18.72 -2.80 -15.02
N ALA A 963 -19.70 -3.07 -15.87
CA ALA A 963 -19.64 -2.70 -17.29
C ALA A 963 -20.14 -1.28 -17.59
N ALA A 964 -20.93 -0.68 -16.69
CA ALA A 964 -21.69 0.55 -16.96
C ALA A 964 -21.52 1.66 -15.91
N LYS A 965 -21.17 1.31 -14.68
CA LYS A 965 -21.01 2.23 -13.53
C LYS A 965 -19.74 1.89 -12.75
N PRO A 966 -18.55 2.18 -13.30
CA PRO A 966 -17.28 1.77 -12.72
C PRO A 966 -17.07 2.27 -11.28
N GLU A 967 -17.61 3.44 -10.95
CA GLU A 967 -17.52 4.00 -9.59
C GLU A 967 -18.32 3.18 -8.56
N GLU A 968 -19.57 2.81 -8.88
CA GLU A 968 -20.39 1.96 -8.01
C GLU A 968 -19.80 0.54 -7.94
N ALA A 969 -19.33 0.01 -9.07
CA ALA A 969 -18.65 -1.27 -9.12
C ALA A 969 -17.42 -1.32 -8.18
N LEU A 970 -16.59 -0.28 -8.17
CA LEU A 970 -15.44 -0.19 -7.25
C LEU A 970 -15.85 -0.24 -5.77
N LYS A 971 -16.93 0.46 -5.38
CA LYS A 971 -17.48 0.43 -4.02
C LYS A 971 -17.89 -0.99 -3.64
N GLU A 972 -18.63 -1.65 -4.54
CA GLU A 972 -19.14 -2.99 -4.31
C GLU A 972 -18.02 -4.04 -4.27
N LEU A 973 -17.00 -3.93 -5.14
CA LEU A 973 -15.83 -4.81 -5.15
C LEU A 973 -14.97 -4.66 -3.88
N THR A 974 -14.78 -3.42 -3.42
CA THR A 974 -14.09 -3.15 -2.15
C THR A 974 -14.87 -3.74 -0.97
N ALA A 975 -16.18 -3.51 -0.94
CA ALA A 975 -17.08 -4.00 0.08
C ALA A 975 -17.19 -5.54 0.10
N PHE A 976 -16.99 -6.19 -1.06
CA PHE A 976 -16.84 -7.64 -1.18
C PHE A 976 -15.55 -8.11 -0.49
N GLY A 977 -14.40 -7.56 -0.87
CA GLY A 977 -13.10 -7.95 -0.30
C GLY A 977 -13.04 -7.79 1.22
N GLU A 978 -13.57 -6.68 1.75
CA GLU A 978 -13.65 -6.42 3.19
C GLU A 978 -14.47 -7.49 3.93
N LYS A 979 -15.65 -7.84 3.41
CA LYS A 979 -16.56 -8.77 4.09
C LYS A 979 -16.10 -10.21 3.96
N LEU A 980 -15.54 -10.57 2.80
CA LEU A 980 -15.03 -11.91 2.55
C LEU A 980 -13.89 -12.24 3.52
N THR A 981 -12.88 -11.37 3.60
CA THR A 981 -11.74 -11.56 4.49
C THR A 981 -12.15 -11.57 5.97
N LYS A 982 -13.05 -10.68 6.39
CA LYS A 982 -13.60 -10.70 7.77
C LYS A 982 -14.37 -11.99 8.11
N ALA A 983 -15.20 -12.47 7.20
CA ALA A 983 -16.02 -13.67 7.43
C ALA A 983 -15.16 -14.88 7.77
N PHE A 984 -14.00 -15.01 7.11
CA PHE A 984 -13.13 -16.18 7.20
C PHE A 984 -11.81 -15.92 7.95
N ASN A 985 -11.67 -14.80 8.66
CA ASN A 985 -10.59 -14.59 9.61
C ASN A 985 -11.11 -14.00 10.93
N GLU A 986 -11.48 -12.71 10.97
CA GLU A 986 -12.01 -12.07 12.18
C GLU A 986 -13.18 -12.84 12.83
N LYS A 987 -14.16 -13.29 12.04
CA LYS A 987 -15.41 -13.88 12.55
C LYS A 987 -15.29 -15.34 12.97
N ILE A 988 -14.17 -15.99 12.67
CA ILE A 988 -13.88 -17.35 13.13
C ILE A 988 -13.36 -17.27 14.55
N ARG A 989 -14.30 -17.11 15.48
CA ARG A 989 -14.02 -17.00 16.92
C ARG A 989 -15.04 -17.80 17.66
N SER A 990 -14.63 -18.42 18.75
CA SER A 990 -15.52 -19.14 19.63
C SER A 990 -15.26 -18.72 21.07
N ARG A 991 -16.24 -18.91 21.96
CA ARG A 991 -16.02 -18.83 23.41
C ARG A 991 -15.08 -19.93 23.91
N TYR A 992 -14.89 -20.97 23.11
CA TYR A 992 -13.89 -22.03 23.30
C TYR A 992 -12.50 -21.54 22.85
N ASP A 993 -11.97 -20.51 23.52
CA ASP A 993 -10.83 -19.72 23.07
C ASP A 993 -9.44 -20.32 23.39
N SER A 994 -9.39 -21.50 24.01
CA SER A 994 -8.12 -22.21 24.27
C SER A 994 -7.46 -22.67 22.99
N VAL A 995 -8.22 -22.89 21.91
CA VAL A 995 -7.71 -23.32 20.60
C VAL A 995 -7.85 -22.21 19.56
N PRO A 996 -6.76 -21.84 18.83
CA PRO A 996 -6.86 -20.89 17.73
C PRO A 996 -7.61 -21.53 16.57
N LEU A 997 -8.84 -21.08 16.33
CA LEU A 997 -9.66 -21.54 15.20
C LEU A 997 -9.35 -20.78 13.92
N GLU A 998 -8.69 -19.62 13.99
CA GLU A 998 -8.35 -18.79 12.83
C GLU A 998 -7.69 -19.58 11.67
N PRO A 999 -6.77 -20.54 11.90
CA PRO A 999 -6.09 -21.29 10.84
C PRO A 999 -6.99 -22.09 9.89
N ILE A 1000 -8.23 -22.37 10.29
CA ILE A 1000 -9.18 -23.17 9.51
C ILE A 1000 -9.99 -22.31 8.54
N GLY A 1001 -9.93 -20.98 8.69
CA GLY A 1001 -10.73 -20.06 7.90
C GLY A 1001 -10.56 -20.13 6.40
N PRO A 1002 -9.32 -20.18 5.88
CA PRO A 1002 -9.07 -20.39 4.46
C PRO A 1002 -9.71 -21.67 3.93
N MET A 1003 -9.67 -22.76 4.70
CA MET A 1003 -10.33 -24.02 4.33
C MET A 1003 -11.85 -23.82 4.21
N ILE A 1004 -12.49 -23.16 5.18
CA ILE A 1004 -13.94 -22.89 5.12
C ILE A 1004 -14.28 -21.95 3.95
N LEU A 1005 -13.45 -20.95 3.67
CA LEU A 1005 -13.62 -20.03 2.52
C LEU A 1005 -13.65 -20.80 1.19
N VAL A 1006 -12.71 -21.72 0.99
CA VAL A 1006 -12.61 -22.54 -0.22
C VAL A 1006 -13.76 -23.55 -0.30
N GLU A 1007 -14.11 -24.20 0.81
CA GLU A 1007 -15.24 -25.13 0.87
C GLU A 1007 -16.60 -24.43 0.64
N ALA A 1008 -16.75 -23.19 1.10
CA ALA A 1008 -17.93 -22.37 0.82
C ALA A 1008 -18.01 -22.02 -0.68
N SER A 1009 -16.88 -21.63 -1.29
CA SER A 1009 -16.79 -21.38 -2.74
C SER A 1009 -17.21 -22.61 -3.55
N ARG A 1010 -16.63 -23.77 -3.22
CA ARG A 1010 -16.93 -25.05 -3.87
C ARG A 1010 -18.40 -25.45 -3.74
N ALA A 1011 -18.98 -25.30 -2.55
CA ALA A 1011 -20.37 -25.65 -2.28
C ALA A 1011 -21.34 -24.84 -3.14
N MET A 1012 -21.07 -23.55 -3.36
CA MET A 1012 -21.87 -22.72 -4.26
C MET A 1012 -21.84 -23.21 -5.72
N GLN A 1013 -20.78 -23.89 -6.14
CA GLN A 1013 -20.64 -24.43 -7.50
C GLN A 1013 -21.15 -25.87 -7.67
N GLY A 1014 -21.47 -26.57 -6.58
CA GLY A 1014 -21.84 -27.98 -6.63
C GLY A 1014 -20.69 -28.91 -7.06
N GLN A 1015 -19.43 -28.50 -6.92
CA GLN A 1015 -18.26 -29.33 -7.23
C GLN A 1015 -17.89 -30.27 -6.09
N ALA A 1016 -17.29 -31.43 -6.39
CA ALA A 1016 -17.05 -32.50 -5.40
C ALA A 1016 -15.79 -32.36 -4.55
N GLN A 1017 -14.73 -31.70 -5.03
CA GLN A 1017 -13.46 -31.59 -4.28
C GLN A 1017 -12.71 -30.29 -4.63
N ALA A 1018 -12.10 -29.65 -3.62
CA ALA A 1018 -11.26 -28.48 -3.82
C ALA A 1018 -9.81 -28.87 -4.11
N ALA A 1019 -9.08 -28.03 -4.86
CA ALA A 1019 -7.63 -28.20 -5.00
C ALA A 1019 -6.94 -27.97 -3.64
N PRO A 1020 -5.96 -28.81 -3.26
CA PRO A 1020 -5.22 -28.63 -2.01
C PRO A 1020 -4.38 -27.33 -2.06
N PRO A 1021 -4.20 -26.63 -0.92
CA PRO A 1021 -3.33 -25.47 -0.86
C PRO A 1021 -1.86 -25.83 -1.08
N ASN A 1022 -1.06 -24.82 -1.42
CA ASN A 1022 0.33 -24.81 -1.01
C ASN A 1022 0.37 -24.47 0.48
N ALA A 1023 1.03 -25.29 1.30
CA ALA A 1023 1.09 -25.12 2.75
C ALA A 1023 2.54 -25.19 3.26
N LEU A 1024 2.85 -24.38 4.26
CA LEU A 1024 4.11 -24.37 5.00
C LEU A 1024 3.78 -24.26 6.48
N LEU A 1025 4.34 -25.17 7.27
CA LEU A 1025 4.27 -25.19 8.71
C LEU A 1025 5.68 -25.04 9.26
N ASP A 1026 5.89 -24.08 10.15
CA ASP A 1026 7.17 -23.76 10.77
C ASP A 1026 7.07 -23.95 12.30
N VAL A 1027 8.02 -24.67 12.88
CA VAL A 1027 8.18 -24.82 14.32
C VAL A 1027 9.54 -24.24 14.70
N THR A 1028 9.52 -23.07 15.33
CA THR A 1028 10.74 -22.37 15.73
C THR A 1028 10.86 -22.32 17.26
N VAL A 1029 11.97 -22.84 17.79
CA VAL A 1029 12.27 -22.91 19.23
C VAL A 1029 13.36 -21.92 19.59
N TYR A 1030 13.11 -21.13 20.63
CA TYR A 1030 13.98 -20.06 21.12
C TYR A 1030 14.70 -20.47 22.41
N ARG A 1031 15.90 -19.91 22.59
CA ARG A 1031 16.68 -20.09 23.83
C ARG A 1031 15.92 -19.54 25.05
N GLN A 1032 16.09 -20.14 26.22
CA GLN A 1032 15.38 -19.77 27.45
C GLN A 1032 15.65 -18.32 27.90
N GLY A 1033 16.82 -17.77 27.55
CA GLY A 1033 17.21 -16.38 27.84
C GLY A 1033 16.86 -15.36 26.75
N ALA A 1034 16.37 -15.81 25.59
CA ALA A 1034 16.00 -14.92 24.50
C ALA A 1034 14.76 -14.11 24.85
N LYS A 1035 14.66 -12.89 24.31
CA LYS A 1035 13.48 -12.05 24.51
C LYS A 1035 12.28 -12.70 23.82
N PHE A 1036 11.28 -13.09 24.62
CA PHE A 1036 10.07 -13.75 24.12
C PHE A 1036 8.79 -13.07 24.62
N PRO A 1037 7.84 -12.73 23.75
CA PRO A 1037 7.82 -12.98 22.30
C PRO A 1037 8.87 -12.16 21.53
N PRO A 1038 9.36 -12.67 20.38
CA PRO A 1038 10.36 -11.98 19.57
C PRO A 1038 9.80 -10.65 19.05
N THR A 1039 10.65 -9.63 18.95
CA THR A 1039 10.26 -8.34 18.35
C THR A 1039 10.34 -8.32 16.84
N ASP A 1040 11.11 -9.23 16.25
CA ASP A 1040 11.48 -9.23 14.84
C ASP A 1040 11.28 -10.65 14.26
N PHE A 1041 10.80 -10.74 13.01
CA PHE A 1041 10.62 -12.00 12.29
C PHE A 1041 11.14 -11.82 10.85
N PRO A 1042 11.96 -12.74 10.29
CA PRO A 1042 12.45 -13.97 10.92
C PRO A 1042 13.42 -13.70 12.08
N PRO A 1043 13.51 -14.62 13.05
CA PRO A 1043 14.35 -14.46 14.24
C PRO A 1043 15.85 -14.38 13.94
N VAL A 1044 16.59 -13.73 14.83
CA VAL A 1044 18.05 -13.72 14.80
C VAL A 1044 18.57 -15.12 15.16
N SER A 1045 19.41 -15.70 14.30
CA SER A 1045 19.87 -17.09 14.44
C SER A 1045 20.54 -17.42 15.78
N ALA A 1046 21.12 -16.42 16.46
CA ALA A 1046 21.73 -16.58 17.77
C ALA A 1046 20.71 -16.94 18.88
N ASP A 1047 19.45 -16.52 18.73
CA ASP A 1047 18.39 -16.71 19.71
C ASP A 1047 17.60 -18.02 19.51
N LEU A 1048 17.98 -18.82 18.51
CA LEU A 1048 17.31 -20.07 18.14
C LEU A 1048 18.03 -21.31 18.69
N VAL A 1049 17.22 -22.30 19.07
CA VAL A 1049 17.67 -23.65 19.42
C VAL A 1049 17.46 -24.59 18.23
N ALA A 1050 16.27 -24.57 17.66
CA ALA A 1050 15.90 -25.39 16.51
C ALA A 1050 14.83 -24.67 15.66
N GLN A 1051 14.81 -24.97 14.37
CA GLN A 1051 13.76 -24.55 13.45
C GLN A 1051 13.50 -25.66 12.44
N GLU A 1052 12.25 -26.11 12.38
CA GLU A 1052 11.81 -27.17 11.47
C GLU A 1052 10.70 -26.69 10.54
N ARG A 1053 10.67 -27.19 9.31
CA ARG A 1053 9.63 -26.84 8.34
C ARG A 1053 9.05 -28.05 7.60
N LEU A 1054 7.74 -28.04 7.47
CA LEU A 1054 6.97 -28.98 6.65
C LEU A 1054 6.33 -28.22 5.48
N ILE A 1055 6.43 -28.77 4.28
CA ILE A 1055 5.91 -28.14 3.06
C ILE A 1055 5.07 -29.14 2.29
N ALA A 1056 3.84 -28.76 1.96
CA ALA A 1056 3.00 -29.43 0.99
C ALA A 1056 2.81 -28.51 -0.22
N ALA A 1057 3.34 -28.90 -1.38
CA ALA A 1057 3.08 -28.18 -2.62
C ALA A 1057 1.82 -28.77 -3.27
N GLY A 1058 0.74 -27.99 -3.36
CA GLY A 1058 -0.50 -28.44 -4.00
C GLY A 1058 -0.24 -28.84 -5.46
N ALA A 1059 -0.74 -29.99 -5.90
CA ALA A 1059 -0.63 -30.36 -7.32
C ALA A 1059 -1.54 -29.44 -8.15
N ARG A 1060 -1.02 -28.78 -9.19
CA ARG A 1060 -1.88 -28.20 -10.24
C ARG A 1060 -2.47 -29.39 -11.02
N GLY A 1061 -3.78 -29.58 -10.91
CA GLY A 1061 -4.53 -30.52 -11.75
C GLY A 1061 -4.56 -30.06 -13.20
#